data_AF-A0A971HNG3-F1
#
_entry.id   AF-A0A971HNG3-F1
#
_cell.length_a   1.000
_cell.length_b   1.000
_cell.length_c   1.000
_cell.angle_alpha   90.00
_cell.angle_beta   90.00
_cell.angle_gamma   90.00
#
_symmetry.space_group_name_H-M   'P 1'
#
loop_
_entity.id
_entity.type
_entity.pdbx_description
1 polymer ?
#
loop_
_entity_poly.entity_id
_entity_poly.type
_entity_poly.pdbx_seq_one_letter_code
_entity_poly.pdbx_strand_id
1 'polypeptide(L)'
;MKKKGEKGFFVVETIVVIAIVSIVITYVFVNFSNTYNRFIVSETYNNINATNAVLNLKEYVDNCDIDFSATLDTKDYLELSSITKVSSNYYNKLKEYLKIKTAYLINTENFFSNANNMNSFDIKFQNYLDTLSIVKSKYIIVIELENLNYGYISIYNYNLELVGESDKDYVTYVKVGDDFIEPGYTAEDKNGKTLDVYITGFVDTSIEGTYYLTYTLQDIISRRKVVVYEDVYDYDYTGNYQVFRVPVSGTYKVELWGASGGKPVANTTASKGGYSTGEIYLNEGDTLYLYVGQAGSLGTYGVNATSTVGQGGIATFNGGGAGGNAGGSITYPYANYKGGPSGGGATDIRYLSGTWDNSLSLRSRVMVAGGGGGFSSSDAGYDAQKGNSGGLTGQNGAVDAYLIGAYEGDVINRGVGATQTTGNLFGIGERGDNTGTSTYCNGHAGGGGGYYGGTGGTQTGGNCHIMGGGAGSSFISGYTGVNAIRVDGTHSGTTKHFSGYVFDNMVMYSGTQTFLSPAGVNETGHTGNGYARISLIDPNQSNTLSKVRYIYNEMNGSTSNQSSHWVELQAYDINGNNVSQGVTTITNNYLGAVDLTRLTNGNVATAEYIEGGIGVSFVMLDLGKEYDLSTIRLWHYYGDGRTYYDNIVKVAGNDELFRVVLDEEYPETSHGKIIRPESID
;
A
#
# COMPACT_ATOMS: atom_id res chain seq x y z
N MET A 1 59.48 -14.43 -17.88
CA MET A 1 58.75 -14.25 -16.60
C MET A 1 58.14 -15.58 -16.20
N LYS A 2 58.74 -16.33 -15.27
CA LYS A 2 58.18 -17.58 -14.72
C LYS A 2 57.56 -17.28 -13.37
N LYS A 3 56.42 -17.90 -13.06
CA LYS A 3 55.67 -17.66 -11.81
C LYS A 3 56.23 -18.49 -10.66
N LYS A 4 56.49 -17.84 -9.53
CA LYS A 4 56.76 -18.46 -8.23
C LYS A 4 55.41 -18.48 -7.48
N GLY A 5 54.86 -19.66 -7.20
CA GLY A 5 53.72 -19.83 -6.30
C GLY A 5 52.34 -20.14 -6.92
N GLU A 6 52.26 -20.63 -8.16
CA GLU A 6 51.05 -21.28 -8.75
C GLU A 6 49.67 -20.58 -8.56
N LYS A 7 49.64 -19.26 -8.32
CA LYS A 7 48.38 -18.53 -8.20
C LYS A 7 48.37 -17.28 -9.09
N GLY A 8 47.48 -17.31 -10.08
CA GLY A 8 47.11 -16.22 -10.98
C GLY A 8 47.47 -16.48 -12.46
N PHE A 9 46.90 -15.67 -13.35
CA PHE A 9 47.09 -15.76 -14.80
C PHE A 9 48.40 -15.11 -15.30
N PHE A 10 48.92 -15.57 -16.44
CA PHE A 10 49.97 -14.92 -17.25
C PHE A 10 49.37 -13.75 -18.03
N VAL A 11 50.18 -12.72 -18.36
CA VAL A 11 49.75 -11.57 -19.21
C VAL A 11 49.11 -12.04 -20.52
N VAL A 12 49.64 -13.11 -21.11
CA VAL A 12 49.11 -13.72 -22.35
C VAL A 12 47.71 -14.33 -22.11
N GLU A 13 47.50 -15.01 -20.98
CA GLU A 13 46.19 -15.57 -20.61
C GLU A 13 45.17 -14.47 -20.34
N THR A 14 45.57 -13.36 -19.70
CA THR A 14 44.71 -12.20 -19.50
C THR A 14 44.31 -11.55 -20.84
N ILE A 15 45.24 -11.42 -21.79
CA ILE A 15 44.94 -10.89 -23.13
C ILE A 15 43.98 -11.81 -23.90
N VAL A 16 44.16 -13.13 -23.79
CA VAL A 16 43.25 -14.11 -24.42
C VAL A 16 41.85 -14.02 -23.80
N VAL A 17 41.74 -13.93 -22.48
CA VAL A 17 40.45 -13.77 -21.79
C VAL A 17 39.76 -12.46 -22.20
N ILE A 18 40.49 -11.34 -22.25
CA ILE A 18 39.95 -10.05 -22.70
C ILE A 18 39.45 -10.16 -24.15
N ALA A 19 40.23 -10.76 -25.05
CA ALA A 19 39.82 -10.93 -26.44
C ALA A 19 38.55 -11.79 -26.57
N ILE A 20 38.44 -12.90 -25.84
CA ILE A 20 37.25 -13.75 -25.82
C ILE A 20 36.05 -12.98 -25.27
N VAL A 21 36.22 -12.28 -24.14
CA VAL A 21 35.16 -11.47 -23.52
C VAL A 21 34.70 -10.35 -24.46
N SER A 22 35.62 -9.66 -25.14
CA SER A 22 35.27 -8.64 -26.13
C SER A 22 34.48 -9.21 -27.30
N ILE A 23 34.87 -10.38 -27.83
CA ILE A 23 34.14 -11.06 -28.91
C ILE A 23 32.72 -11.42 -28.45
N VAL A 24 32.57 -11.97 -27.24
CA VAL A 24 31.26 -12.32 -26.67
C VAL A 24 30.40 -11.07 -26.48
N ILE A 25 30.95 -9.98 -25.92
CA ILE A 25 30.23 -8.72 -25.72
C ILE A 25 29.80 -8.12 -27.05
N THR A 26 30.68 -8.07 -28.05
CA THR A 26 30.33 -7.56 -29.39
C THR A 26 29.25 -8.41 -30.04
N TYR A 27 29.34 -9.74 -29.93
CA TYR A 27 28.32 -10.65 -30.44
C TYR A 27 26.96 -10.43 -29.75
N VAL A 28 26.93 -10.30 -28.42
CA VAL A 28 25.70 -10.01 -27.67
C VAL A 28 25.13 -8.65 -28.06
N PHE A 29 25.95 -7.60 -28.16
CA PHE A 29 25.52 -6.26 -28.53
C PHE A 29 24.93 -6.20 -29.95
N VAL A 30 25.57 -6.85 -30.92
CA VAL A 30 25.06 -6.91 -32.30
C VAL A 30 23.72 -7.64 -32.37
N ASN A 31 23.58 -8.78 -31.68
CA ASN A 31 22.30 -9.50 -31.61
C ASN A 31 21.21 -8.66 -30.94
N PHE A 32 21.52 -8.03 -29.80
CA PHE A 32 20.57 -7.18 -29.09
C PHE A 32 20.14 -5.99 -29.95
N SER A 33 21.07 -5.29 -30.60
CA SER A 33 20.77 -4.15 -31.47
C SER A 33 19.91 -4.56 -32.67
N ASN A 34 20.19 -5.72 -33.28
CA ASN A 34 19.40 -6.23 -34.40
C ASN A 34 17.98 -6.60 -33.96
N THR A 35 17.84 -7.27 -32.81
CA THR A 35 16.52 -7.61 -32.24
C THR A 35 15.73 -6.34 -31.87
N TYR A 36 16.37 -5.36 -31.23
CA TYR A 36 15.74 -4.10 -30.84
C TYR A 36 15.26 -3.30 -32.05
N ASN A 37 16.09 -3.14 -33.08
CA ASN A 37 15.70 -2.43 -34.30
C ASN A 37 14.52 -3.11 -35.01
N ARG A 38 14.51 -4.46 -35.07
CA ARG A 38 13.38 -5.21 -35.62
C ARG A 38 12.10 -5.04 -34.81
N PHE A 39 12.20 -5.01 -33.48
CA PHE A 39 11.07 -4.76 -32.59
C PHE A 39 10.43 -3.39 -32.86
N ILE A 40 11.23 -2.33 -32.89
CA ILE A 40 10.76 -0.95 -33.17
C ILE A 40 10.10 -0.85 -34.55
N VAL A 41 10.69 -1.49 -35.57
CA VAL A 41 10.11 -1.54 -36.92
C VAL A 41 8.77 -2.28 -36.91
N SER A 42 8.66 -3.40 -36.18
CA SER A 42 7.40 -4.16 -36.08
C SER A 42 6.28 -3.36 -35.38
N GLU A 43 6.60 -2.61 -34.34
CA GLU A 43 5.63 -1.72 -33.66
C GLU A 43 5.13 -0.61 -34.56
N THR A 44 5.97 -0.12 -35.48
CA THR A 44 5.58 0.91 -36.45
C THR A 44 4.45 0.44 -37.38
N TYR A 45 4.30 -0.88 -37.57
CA TYR A 45 3.29 -1.48 -38.45
C TYR A 45 2.07 -2.08 -37.70
N ASN A 46 2.26 -2.59 -36.48
CA ASN A 46 1.24 -3.30 -35.69
C ASN A 46 0.41 -2.33 -34.82
N ASN A 47 -0.47 -1.55 -35.42
CA ASN A 47 -1.40 -0.71 -34.63
C ASN A 47 -2.59 -1.50 -34.06
N ILE A 48 -3.33 -0.88 -33.13
CA ILE A 48 -4.48 -1.51 -32.46
C ILE A 48 -5.53 -2.07 -33.44
N ASN A 49 -5.71 -1.41 -34.60
CA ASN A 49 -6.65 -1.84 -35.63
C ASN A 49 -6.16 -3.12 -36.33
N ALA A 50 -4.86 -3.23 -36.61
CA ALA A 50 -4.26 -4.43 -37.20
C ALA A 50 -4.32 -5.61 -36.22
N THR A 51 -4.05 -5.37 -34.93
CA THR A 51 -4.18 -6.39 -33.88
C THR A 51 -5.63 -6.87 -33.75
N ASN A 52 -6.60 -5.96 -33.68
CA ASN A 52 -8.02 -6.31 -33.61
C ASN A 52 -8.47 -7.07 -34.87
N ALA A 53 -8.04 -6.63 -36.05
CA ALA A 53 -8.41 -7.27 -37.30
C ALA A 53 -7.85 -8.71 -37.40
N VAL A 54 -6.61 -8.94 -36.98
CA VAL A 54 -5.99 -10.26 -37.04
C VAL A 54 -6.60 -11.21 -35.99
N LEU A 55 -6.98 -10.72 -34.81
CA LEU A 55 -7.65 -11.50 -33.76
C LEU A 55 -9.04 -11.98 -34.21
N ASN A 56 -9.87 -11.07 -34.72
CA ASN A 56 -11.20 -11.41 -35.24
C ASN A 56 -11.10 -12.39 -36.42
N LEU A 57 -10.10 -12.19 -37.29
CA LEU A 57 -9.89 -13.10 -38.41
C LEU A 57 -9.43 -14.48 -37.94
N LYS A 58 -8.55 -14.56 -36.93
CA LYS A 58 -8.14 -15.84 -36.34
C LYS A 58 -9.33 -16.58 -35.76
N GLU A 59 -10.17 -15.92 -34.99
CA GLU A 59 -11.38 -16.53 -34.41
C GLU A 59 -12.29 -17.13 -35.50
N TYR A 60 -12.47 -16.42 -36.61
CA TYR A 60 -13.21 -16.95 -37.76
C TYR A 60 -12.52 -18.17 -38.39
N VAL A 61 -11.20 -18.09 -38.61
CA VAL A 61 -10.39 -19.16 -39.22
C VAL A 61 -10.37 -20.43 -38.34
N ASP A 62 -10.25 -20.27 -37.02
CA ASP A 62 -10.30 -21.37 -36.05
C ASP A 62 -11.65 -22.10 -36.13
N ASN A 63 -12.76 -21.35 -36.27
CA ASN A 63 -14.11 -21.90 -36.45
C ASN A 63 -14.33 -22.62 -37.79
N CYS A 64 -13.43 -22.45 -38.75
CA CYS A 64 -13.51 -23.10 -40.06
C CYS A 64 -12.89 -24.51 -40.06
N ASP A 65 -12.25 -24.96 -38.97
CA ASP A 65 -11.64 -26.29 -38.82
C ASP A 65 -10.67 -26.64 -39.97
N ILE A 66 -9.68 -25.77 -40.21
CA ILE A 66 -8.71 -25.95 -41.29
C ILE A 66 -7.57 -26.84 -40.83
N ASP A 67 -7.23 -27.87 -41.60
CA ASP A 67 -5.96 -28.56 -41.41
C ASP A 67 -4.84 -27.79 -42.11
N PHE A 68 -4.14 -26.93 -41.37
CA PHE A 68 -3.08 -26.09 -41.95
C PHE A 68 -1.94 -26.90 -42.56
N SER A 69 -1.61 -28.07 -41.99
CA SER A 69 -0.55 -28.92 -42.53
C SER A 69 -0.91 -29.47 -43.90
N ALA A 70 -2.11 -30.04 -44.03
CA ALA A 70 -2.61 -30.55 -45.30
C ALA A 70 -2.88 -29.43 -46.32
N THR A 71 -3.22 -28.22 -45.84
CA THR A 71 -3.49 -27.06 -46.71
C THR A 71 -2.21 -26.48 -47.32
N LEU A 72 -1.09 -26.54 -46.60
CA LEU A 72 0.22 -25.99 -47.00
C LEU A 72 1.23 -27.07 -47.45
N ASP A 73 0.81 -28.32 -47.61
CA ASP A 73 1.70 -29.49 -47.80
C ASP A 73 2.67 -29.38 -49.01
N THR A 74 2.39 -28.47 -49.95
CA THR A 74 3.24 -28.18 -51.13
C THR A 74 3.50 -26.68 -51.35
N LYS A 75 3.10 -25.81 -50.42
CA LYS A 75 3.18 -24.34 -50.56
C LYS A 75 3.67 -23.70 -49.28
N ASP A 76 4.55 -22.71 -49.41
CA ASP A 76 5.09 -21.98 -48.25
C ASP A 76 4.09 -20.95 -47.69
N TYR A 77 3.13 -20.50 -48.51
CA TYR A 77 2.07 -19.58 -48.13
C TYR A 77 0.85 -19.70 -49.05
N LEU A 78 -0.30 -19.22 -48.59
CA LEU A 78 -1.55 -19.21 -49.35
C LEU A 78 -2.42 -18.02 -48.92
N GLU A 79 -3.10 -17.36 -49.87
CA GLU A 79 -4.11 -16.35 -49.52
C GLU A 79 -5.34 -17.03 -48.91
N LEU A 80 -5.81 -16.57 -47.74
CA LEU A 80 -6.91 -17.19 -47.00
C LEU A 80 -8.20 -17.28 -47.81
N SER A 81 -8.44 -16.31 -48.71
CA SER A 81 -9.60 -16.30 -49.62
C SER A 81 -9.63 -17.49 -50.59
N SER A 82 -8.49 -18.15 -50.83
CA SER A 82 -8.40 -19.31 -51.71
C SER A 82 -8.67 -20.64 -50.99
N ILE A 83 -8.78 -20.63 -49.65
CA ILE A 83 -9.10 -21.82 -48.86
C ILE A 83 -10.61 -22.01 -48.86
N THR A 84 -11.11 -23.11 -49.40
CA THR A 84 -12.55 -23.36 -49.56
C THR A 84 -13.32 -23.29 -48.24
N LYS A 85 -12.74 -23.75 -47.13
CA LYS A 85 -13.34 -23.69 -45.78
C LYS A 85 -13.47 -22.25 -45.25
N VAL A 86 -12.65 -21.31 -45.73
CA VAL A 86 -12.64 -19.89 -45.34
C VAL A 86 -13.46 -19.03 -46.30
N SER A 87 -13.44 -19.39 -47.59
CA SER A 87 -14.06 -18.64 -48.68
C SER A 87 -15.59 -18.62 -48.57
N SER A 88 -16.11 -17.69 -47.77
CA SER A 88 -17.53 -17.50 -47.52
C SER A 88 -17.96 -16.03 -47.70
N ASN A 89 -19.26 -15.81 -47.87
CA ASN A 89 -19.82 -14.45 -47.83
C ASN A 89 -19.58 -13.74 -46.49
N TYR A 90 -19.45 -14.51 -45.40
CA TYR A 90 -19.16 -13.96 -44.08
C TYR A 90 -17.72 -13.45 -44.00
N TYR A 91 -16.75 -14.22 -44.49
CA TYR A 91 -15.35 -13.80 -44.58
C TYR A 91 -15.17 -12.51 -45.39
N ASN A 92 -15.87 -12.39 -46.53
CA ASN A 92 -15.80 -11.17 -47.35
C ASN A 92 -16.35 -9.95 -46.60
N LYS A 93 -17.47 -10.10 -45.87
CA LYS A 93 -18.02 -9.04 -45.00
C LYS A 93 -17.07 -8.69 -43.85
N LEU A 94 -16.44 -9.71 -43.26
CA LEU A 94 -15.47 -9.54 -42.18
C LEU A 94 -14.25 -8.74 -42.67
N LYS A 95 -13.71 -9.06 -43.85
CA LYS A 95 -12.64 -8.27 -44.48
C LYS A 95 -13.04 -6.82 -44.71
N GLU A 96 -14.25 -6.58 -45.21
CA GLU A 96 -14.76 -5.23 -45.48
C GLU A 96 -14.95 -4.41 -44.18
N TYR A 97 -15.48 -5.04 -43.13
CA TYR A 97 -15.70 -4.45 -41.82
C TYR A 97 -14.36 -4.09 -41.14
N LEU A 98 -13.40 -5.02 -41.15
CA LEU A 98 -12.08 -4.86 -40.53
C LEU A 98 -11.08 -4.12 -41.42
N LYS A 99 -11.47 -3.71 -42.63
CA LYS A 99 -10.61 -3.05 -43.63
C LYS A 99 -9.37 -3.86 -44.00
N ILE A 100 -9.51 -5.18 -44.08
CA ILE A 100 -8.46 -6.10 -44.49
C ILE A 100 -8.40 -6.15 -46.02
N LYS A 101 -7.29 -5.64 -46.59
CA LYS A 101 -6.99 -5.71 -48.02
C LYS A 101 -6.66 -7.14 -48.42
N THR A 102 -5.67 -7.76 -47.77
CA THR A 102 -5.25 -9.15 -48.03
C THR A 102 -4.95 -9.89 -46.74
N ALA A 103 -5.04 -11.22 -46.77
CA ALA A 103 -4.70 -12.07 -45.63
C ALA A 103 -4.08 -13.38 -46.12
N TYR A 104 -2.93 -13.74 -45.55
CA TYR A 104 -2.15 -14.92 -45.93
C TYR A 104 -1.96 -15.84 -44.75
N LEU A 105 -2.07 -17.14 -45.01
CA LEU A 105 -1.58 -18.19 -44.14
C LEU A 105 -0.15 -18.55 -44.60
N ILE A 106 0.81 -18.53 -43.68
CA ILE A 106 2.24 -18.76 -43.98
C ILE A 106 2.78 -19.91 -43.13
N ASN A 107 3.54 -20.81 -43.76
CA ASN A 107 4.41 -21.79 -43.08
C ASN A 107 5.81 -21.17 -42.87
N THR A 108 6.12 -20.79 -41.64
CA THR A 108 7.34 -20.01 -41.33
C THR A 108 8.63 -20.81 -41.48
N GLU A 109 8.59 -22.15 -41.35
CA GLU A 109 9.78 -23.01 -41.45
C GLU A 109 10.45 -22.90 -42.83
N ASN A 110 9.65 -22.76 -43.88
CA ASN A 110 10.11 -22.77 -45.27
C ASN A 110 9.99 -21.39 -45.94
N PHE A 111 9.01 -20.57 -45.53
CA PHE A 111 8.72 -19.32 -46.23
C PHE A 111 9.91 -18.36 -46.25
N PHE A 112 10.52 -18.11 -45.09
CA PHE A 112 11.61 -17.14 -44.93
C PHE A 112 12.97 -17.65 -45.43
N SER A 113 13.12 -18.96 -45.63
CA SER A 113 14.37 -19.55 -46.14
C SER A 113 14.45 -19.55 -47.67
N ASN A 114 13.33 -19.33 -48.37
CA ASN A 114 13.26 -19.25 -49.83
C ASN A 114 13.02 -17.80 -50.32
N ALA A 115 14.08 -17.16 -50.80
CA ALA A 115 14.04 -15.76 -51.26
C ALA A 115 13.03 -15.50 -52.39
N ASN A 116 12.64 -16.51 -53.18
CA ASN A 116 11.66 -16.34 -54.24
C ASN A 116 10.25 -16.05 -53.71
N ASN A 117 9.94 -16.44 -52.47
CA ASN A 117 8.64 -16.19 -51.86
C ASN A 117 8.39 -14.70 -51.62
N MET A 118 9.44 -13.94 -51.28
CA MET A 118 9.31 -12.50 -51.04
C MET A 118 8.98 -11.71 -52.31
N ASN A 119 9.43 -12.19 -53.47
CA ASN A 119 9.28 -11.49 -54.76
C ASN A 119 7.83 -11.31 -55.22
N SER A 120 6.87 -12.02 -54.64
CA SER A 120 5.45 -11.87 -54.96
C SER A 120 4.76 -10.69 -54.26
N PHE A 121 5.45 -10.04 -53.32
CA PHE A 121 4.88 -8.98 -52.48
C PHE A 121 5.48 -7.61 -52.82
N ASP A 122 4.80 -6.52 -52.48
CA ASP A 122 5.39 -5.18 -52.61
C ASP A 122 6.48 -4.93 -51.55
N ILE A 123 7.34 -3.95 -51.82
CA ILE A 123 8.53 -3.65 -50.98
C ILE A 123 8.15 -3.33 -49.53
N LYS A 124 7.02 -2.67 -49.28
CA LYS A 124 6.61 -2.32 -47.92
C LYS A 124 6.19 -3.57 -47.15
N PHE A 125 5.42 -4.45 -47.78
CA PHE A 125 5.00 -5.69 -47.16
C PHE A 125 6.17 -6.68 -46.99
N GLN A 126 7.12 -6.72 -47.93
CA GLN A 126 8.37 -7.49 -47.76
C GLN A 126 9.14 -7.04 -46.52
N ASN A 127 9.32 -5.73 -46.32
CA ASN A 127 10.02 -5.21 -45.14
C ASN A 127 9.34 -5.62 -43.83
N TYR A 128 8.01 -5.68 -43.81
CA TYR A 128 7.26 -6.17 -42.65
C TYR A 128 7.45 -7.69 -42.46
N LEU A 129 7.31 -8.48 -43.52
CA LEU A 129 7.50 -9.94 -43.47
C LEU A 129 8.91 -10.31 -43.00
N ASP A 130 9.95 -9.57 -43.39
CA ASP A 130 11.33 -9.79 -42.92
C ASP A 130 11.44 -9.65 -41.38
N THR A 131 10.64 -8.79 -40.76
CA THR A 131 10.59 -8.69 -39.29
C THR A 131 10.05 -9.97 -38.64
N LEU A 132 9.22 -10.74 -39.36
CA LEU A 132 8.59 -11.96 -38.88
C LEU A 132 9.49 -13.21 -39.02
N SER A 133 10.67 -13.10 -39.64
CA SER A 133 11.64 -14.21 -39.76
C SER A 133 12.12 -14.79 -38.42
N ILE A 134 11.89 -14.08 -37.32
CA ILE A 134 12.22 -14.52 -35.95
C ILE A 134 11.09 -15.31 -35.28
N VAL A 135 9.88 -15.27 -35.86
CA VAL A 135 8.70 -15.94 -35.31
C VAL A 135 8.92 -17.44 -35.31
N LYS A 136 8.68 -18.08 -34.16
CA LYS A 136 8.95 -19.50 -33.95
C LYS A 136 7.78 -20.41 -34.29
N SER A 137 6.55 -19.87 -34.29
CA SER A 137 5.36 -20.63 -34.62
C SER A 137 5.41 -21.13 -36.05
N LYS A 138 5.11 -22.42 -36.25
CA LYS A 138 5.09 -23.06 -37.58
C LYS A 138 4.12 -22.39 -38.56
N TYR A 139 2.95 -21.96 -38.09
CA TYR A 139 1.94 -21.31 -38.92
C TYR A 139 1.58 -19.93 -38.36
N ILE A 140 1.47 -18.96 -39.26
CA ILE A 140 1.00 -17.61 -38.94
C ILE A 140 -0.09 -17.17 -39.94
N ILE A 141 -1.05 -16.37 -39.48
CA ILE A 141 -1.85 -15.51 -40.36
C ILE A 141 -1.18 -14.15 -40.38
N VAL A 142 -0.99 -13.60 -41.58
CA VAL A 142 -0.53 -12.23 -41.79
C VAL A 142 -1.59 -11.47 -42.58
N ILE A 143 -1.92 -10.27 -42.15
CA ILE A 143 -2.87 -9.38 -42.82
C ILE A 143 -2.20 -8.10 -43.29
N GLU A 144 -2.76 -7.55 -44.36
CA GLU A 144 -2.54 -6.18 -44.81
C GLU A 144 -3.87 -5.43 -44.73
N LEU A 145 -3.90 -4.28 -44.05
CA LEU A 145 -5.04 -3.38 -44.01
C LEU A 145 -5.02 -2.38 -45.18
N GLU A 146 -6.19 -1.82 -45.53
CA GLU A 146 -6.33 -0.82 -46.61
C GLU A 146 -5.45 0.44 -46.41
N ASN A 147 -5.11 0.77 -45.17
CA ASN A 147 -4.29 1.92 -44.80
C ASN A 147 -2.79 1.60 -44.69
N LEU A 148 -2.33 0.48 -45.27
CA LEU A 148 -0.93 0.04 -45.27
C LEU A 148 -0.36 -0.29 -43.89
N ASN A 149 -1.22 -0.69 -42.95
CA ASN A 149 -0.79 -1.33 -41.70
C ASN A 149 -0.85 -2.84 -41.85
N TYR A 150 -0.03 -3.53 -41.05
CA TYR A 150 0.11 -4.98 -41.12
C TYR A 150 -0.07 -5.59 -39.74
N GLY A 151 -0.54 -6.82 -39.69
CA GLY A 151 -0.71 -7.57 -38.45
C GLY A 151 -0.40 -9.02 -38.68
N TYR A 152 0.08 -9.72 -37.66
CA TYR A 152 0.23 -11.17 -37.71
C TYR A 152 -0.24 -11.81 -36.41
N ILE A 153 -0.64 -13.07 -36.50
CA ILE A 153 -0.94 -13.90 -35.34
C ILE A 153 -0.50 -15.34 -35.60
N SER A 154 0.08 -15.95 -34.57
CA SER A 154 0.46 -17.35 -34.62
C SER A 154 -0.76 -18.25 -34.50
N ILE A 155 -0.75 -19.35 -35.24
CA ILE A 155 -1.78 -20.38 -35.15
C ILE A 155 -1.15 -21.67 -34.65
N TYR A 156 -1.82 -22.29 -33.69
CA TYR A 156 -1.39 -23.55 -33.10
C TYR A 156 -2.50 -24.58 -33.28
N ASN A 157 -2.14 -25.82 -33.63
CA ASN A 157 -3.07 -26.96 -33.66
C ASN A 157 -3.18 -27.63 -32.28
N TYR A 158 -2.80 -26.91 -31.24
CA TYR A 158 -2.70 -27.38 -29.87
C TYR A 158 -2.90 -26.20 -28.92
N ASN A 159 -3.40 -26.47 -27.72
CA ASN A 159 -3.63 -25.48 -26.68
C ASN A 159 -2.78 -25.77 -25.45
N LEU A 160 -2.52 -24.73 -24.66
CA LEU A 160 -1.96 -24.83 -23.31
C LEU A 160 -2.71 -23.83 -22.45
N GLU A 161 -3.45 -24.32 -21.46
CA GLU A 161 -4.20 -23.49 -20.53
C GLU A 161 -3.83 -23.88 -19.10
N LEU A 162 -3.41 -22.91 -18.31
CA LEU A 162 -3.07 -23.14 -16.91
C LEU A 162 -4.35 -23.05 -16.06
N VAL A 163 -4.46 -23.87 -15.02
CA VAL A 163 -5.56 -23.76 -14.06
C VAL A 163 -5.40 -22.45 -13.26
N GLY A 164 -6.44 -21.61 -13.23
CA GLY A 164 -6.46 -20.36 -12.46
C GLY A 164 -6.91 -19.16 -13.30
N GLU A 165 -6.82 -17.97 -12.70
CA GLU A 165 -7.23 -16.71 -13.36
C GLU A 165 -6.11 -16.18 -14.27
N SER A 166 -6.33 -16.21 -15.58
CA SER A 166 -5.37 -15.72 -16.59
C SER A 166 -5.02 -14.25 -16.40
N ASP A 167 -6.00 -13.45 -16.00
CA ASP A 167 -5.86 -12.00 -15.85
C ASP A 167 -5.02 -11.61 -14.62
N LYS A 168 -4.68 -12.59 -13.78
CA LYS A 168 -3.78 -12.47 -12.63
C LYS A 168 -2.53 -13.32 -12.78
N ASP A 169 -2.06 -13.55 -14.00
CA ASP A 169 -0.87 -14.37 -14.30
C ASP A 169 -0.93 -15.78 -13.67
N TYR A 170 -2.14 -16.33 -13.53
CA TYR A 170 -2.41 -17.61 -12.86
C TYR A 170 -1.80 -17.69 -11.45
N VAL A 171 -1.77 -16.57 -10.73
CA VAL A 171 -1.09 -16.44 -9.44
C VAL A 171 -1.49 -17.54 -8.45
N THR A 172 -0.51 -18.09 -7.76
CA THR A 172 -0.72 -19.04 -6.65
C THR A 172 -0.02 -18.52 -5.41
N TYR A 173 -0.74 -18.48 -4.30
CA TYR A 173 -0.21 -18.04 -3.01
C TYR A 173 0.20 -19.25 -2.18
N VAL A 174 1.41 -19.21 -1.63
CA VAL A 174 1.97 -20.26 -0.79
C VAL A 174 2.49 -19.62 0.48
N LYS A 175 2.12 -20.12 1.65
CA LYS A 175 2.70 -19.63 2.90
C LYS A 175 4.15 -20.09 3.02
N VAL A 176 5.02 -19.27 3.61
CA VAL A 176 6.39 -19.67 3.91
C VAL A 176 6.40 -20.99 4.70
N GLY A 177 7.18 -21.95 4.22
CA GLY A 177 7.33 -23.28 4.81
C GLY A 177 6.30 -24.31 4.36
N ASP A 178 5.22 -23.92 3.69
CA ASP A 178 4.25 -24.86 3.12
C ASP A 178 4.77 -25.49 1.82
N ASP A 179 4.24 -26.66 1.48
CA ASP A 179 4.53 -27.33 0.22
C ASP A 179 3.81 -26.62 -0.94
N PHE A 180 4.53 -26.30 -2.01
CA PHE A 180 3.90 -25.87 -3.25
C PHE A 180 3.26 -27.07 -3.96
N ILE A 181 1.93 -27.04 -4.06
CA ILE A 181 1.15 -27.99 -4.85
C ILE A 181 0.84 -27.33 -6.18
N GLU A 182 1.32 -27.91 -7.27
CA GLU A 182 1.10 -27.40 -8.63
C GLU A 182 -0.40 -27.46 -9.01
N PRO A 183 -1.07 -26.30 -9.25
CA PRO A 183 -2.50 -26.25 -9.57
C PRO A 183 -2.95 -27.01 -10.83
N GLY A 184 -2.02 -27.30 -11.75
CA GLY A 184 -2.26 -28.04 -12.98
C GLY A 184 -2.43 -27.15 -14.22
N TYR A 185 -2.55 -27.84 -15.35
CA TYR A 185 -2.74 -27.29 -16.69
C TYR A 185 -3.44 -28.32 -17.60
N THR A 186 -4.06 -27.84 -18.68
CA THR A 186 -4.52 -28.65 -19.80
C THR A 186 -3.64 -28.37 -21.02
N ALA A 187 -3.28 -29.42 -21.75
CA ALA A 187 -2.47 -29.32 -22.96
C ALA A 187 -2.91 -30.39 -23.94
N GLU A 188 -3.62 -30.00 -24.99
CA GLU A 188 -4.22 -30.94 -25.95
C GLU A 188 -3.97 -30.50 -27.39
N ASP A 189 -3.87 -31.46 -28.30
CA ASP A 189 -3.99 -31.17 -29.74
C ASP A 189 -5.45 -30.90 -30.12
N LYS A 190 -5.67 -30.44 -31.36
CA LYS A 190 -7.02 -30.17 -31.90
C LYS A 190 -7.99 -31.36 -31.86
N ASN A 191 -7.51 -32.58 -31.64
CA ASN A 191 -8.32 -33.79 -31.55
C ASN A 191 -8.58 -34.21 -30.10
N GLY A 192 -8.18 -33.41 -29.11
CA GLY A 192 -8.31 -33.70 -27.68
C GLY A 192 -7.28 -34.70 -27.15
N LYS A 193 -6.19 -34.96 -27.89
CA LYS A 193 -5.10 -35.80 -27.38
C LYS A 193 -4.20 -34.97 -26.47
N THR A 194 -4.00 -35.43 -25.24
CA THR A 194 -3.07 -34.81 -24.29
C THR A 194 -1.63 -34.78 -24.82
N LEU A 195 -0.96 -33.66 -24.62
CA LEU A 195 0.42 -33.39 -25.02
C LEU A 195 1.30 -33.15 -23.78
N ASP A 196 2.58 -33.51 -23.87
CA ASP A 196 3.55 -33.28 -22.80
C ASP A 196 3.98 -31.81 -22.76
N VAL A 197 3.99 -31.24 -21.55
CA VAL A 197 4.43 -29.86 -21.30
C VAL A 197 5.75 -29.89 -20.53
N TYR A 198 6.73 -29.12 -20.98
CA TYR A 198 7.99 -28.97 -20.30
C TYR A 198 7.94 -27.80 -19.31
N ILE A 199 8.02 -28.10 -18.02
CA ILE A 199 7.93 -27.11 -16.95
C ILE A 199 9.35 -26.78 -16.48
N THR A 200 9.67 -25.50 -16.39
CA THR A 200 10.95 -24.99 -15.86
C THR A 200 10.72 -23.90 -14.83
N GLY A 201 11.74 -23.66 -14.01
CA GLY A 201 11.67 -22.76 -12.87
C GLY A 201 11.77 -23.55 -11.56
N PHE A 202 11.89 -22.83 -10.45
CA PHE A 202 11.85 -23.40 -9.11
C PHE A 202 11.09 -22.43 -8.20
N VAL A 203 10.40 -22.99 -7.20
CA VAL A 203 9.76 -22.25 -6.12
C VAL A 203 10.47 -22.65 -4.84
N ASP A 204 11.12 -21.70 -4.17
CA ASP A 204 11.68 -21.93 -2.84
C ASP A 204 10.67 -21.43 -1.81
N THR A 205 9.87 -22.33 -1.26
CA THR A 205 8.83 -21.98 -0.29
C THR A 205 9.39 -21.63 1.09
N SER A 206 10.71 -21.77 1.32
CA SER A 206 11.35 -21.36 2.57
C SER A 206 11.70 -19.88 2.63
N ILE A 207 11.58 -19.17 1.50
CA ILE A 207 11.95 -17.76 1.36
C ILE A 207 10.77 -17.00 0.77
N GLU A 208 10.27 -16.00 1.50
CA GLU A 208 9.28 -15.05 1.01
C GLU A 208 9.74 -14.42 -0.32
N GLY A 209 8.84 -14.38 -1.30
CA GLY A 209 9.14 -13.78 -2.60
C GLY A 209 8.24 -14.24 -3.73
N THR A 210 8.45 -13.63 -4.89
CA THR A 210 7.74 -13.96 -6.12
C THR A 210 8.62 -14.84 -7.01
N TYR A 211 8.10 -16.02 -7.35
CA TYR A 211 8.71 -17.02 -8.21
C TYR A 211 7.89 -17.17 -9.50
N TYR A 212 8.53 -17.71 -10.54
CA TYR A 212 7.87 -17.96 -11.82
C TYR A 212 8.15 -19.37 -12.31
N LEU A 213 7.08 -20.08 -12.66
CA LEU A 213 7.15 -21.33 -13.41
C LEU A 213 6.79 -21.08 -14.86
N THR A 214 7.57 -21.66 -15.77
CA THR A 214 7.37 -21.52 -17.23
C THR A 214 6.96 -22.86 -17.80
N TYR A 215 5.80 -22.87 -18.46
CA TYR A 215 5.19 -24.01 -19.11
C TYR A 215 5.41 -23.89 -20.61
N THR A 216 6.17 -24.82 -21.19
CA THR A 216 6.48 -24.81 -22.62
C THR A 216 5.82 -26.00 -23.30
N LEU A 217 4.92 -25.71 -24.24
CA LEU A 217 4.33 -26.69 -25.15
C LEU A 217 4.71 -26.32 -26.58
N GLN A 218 5.74 -26.97 -27.12
CA GLN A 218 6.30 -26.62 -28.42
C GLN A 218 6.66 -25.12 -28.47
N ASP A 219 5.88 -24.32 -29.22
CA ASP A 219 6.10 -22.87 -29.39
C ASP A 219 5.23 -22.01 -28.45
N ILE A 220 4.29 -22.61 -27.70
CA ILE A 220 3.47 -21.90 -26.70
C ILE A 220 4.24 -21.85 -25.38
N ILE A 221 4.35 -20.65 -24.82
CA ILE A 221 4.96 -20.39 -23.52
C ILE A 221 3.92 -19.71 -22.63
N SER A 222 3.56 -20.37 -21.54
CA SER A 222 2.72 -19.80 -20.48
C SER A 222 3.54 -19.67 -19.20
N ARG A 223 3.18 -18.71 -18.35
CA ARG A 223 3.85 -18.47 -17.07
C ARG A 223 2.84 -18.48 -15.94
N ARG A 224 3.26 -19.02 -14.80
CA ARG A 224 2.55 -18.90 -13.52
C ARG A 224 3.40 -18.08 -12.55
N LYS A 225 2.79 -17.05 -11.96
CA LYS A 225 3.33 -16.34 -10.78
C LYS A 225 3.06 -17.19 -9.54
N VAL A 226 4.08 -17.45 -8.73
CA VAL A 226 3.90 -18.09 -7.40
C VAL A 226 4.42 -17.12 -6.36
N VAL A 227 3.56 -16.68 -5.45
CA VAL A 227 3.93 -15.76 -4.38
C VAL A 227 4.02 -16.52 -3.07
N VAL A 228 5.23 -16.59 -2.54
CA VAL A 228 5.50 -17.13 -1.22
C VAL A 228 5.43 -15.98 -0.22
N TYR A 229 4.58 -16.08 0.80
CA TYR A 229 4.30 -14.98 1.74
C TYR A 229 4.29 -15.44 3.20
N GLU A 230 4.63 -14.55 4.13
CA GLU A 230 4.35 -14.75 5.56
C GLU A 230 2.89 -14.31 5.84
N ASP A 231 2.16 -15.06 6.66
CA ASP A 231 0.79 -14.71 7.02
C ASP A 231 0.69 -13.89 8.31
N VAL A 232 1.80 -13.75 9.05
CA VAL A 232 1.88 -12.99 10.30
C VAL A 232 3.19 -12.19 10.36
N TYR A 233 3.06 -10.88 10.59
CA TYR A 233 4.15 -9.94 10.75
C TYR A 233 4.10 -9.33 12.14
N ASP A 234 5.14 -9.57 12.92
CA ASP A 234 5.23 -9.22 14.33
C ASP A 234 6.26 -8.09 14.56
N TYR A 235 5.87 -7.09 15.37
CA TYR A 235 6.64 -5.88 15.59
C TYR A 235 6.76 -5.55 17.08
N ASP A 236 7.94 -5.84 17.63
CA ASP A 236 8.37 -5.42 18.96
C ASP A 236 8.84 -3.95 18.98
N TYR A 237 8.87 -3.35 20.17
CA TYR A 237 9.48 -2.03 20.34
C TYR A 237 10.98 -2.02 20.00
N THR A 238 11.38 -1.12 19.09
CA THR A 238 12.79 -0.95 18.66
C THR A 238 13.39 0.42 19.00
N GLY A 239 12.62 1.36 19.53
CA GLY A 239 13.04 2.76 19.70
C GLY A 239 12.91 3.63 18.46
N ASN A 240 12.45 3.07 17.35
CA ASN A 240 12.14 3.78 16.12
C ASN A 240 10.91 3.15 15.44
N TYR A 241 10.44 3.72 14.34
CA TYR A 241 9.41 3.09 13.53
C TYR A 241 9.96 1.91 12.73
N GLN A 242 9.08 0.97 12.42
CA GLN A 242 9.32 -0.14 11.51
C GLN A 242 8.43 0.00 10.27
N VAL A 243 8.79 -0.67 9.19
CA VAL A 243 8.11 -0.57 7.89
C VAL A 243 7.48 -1.91 7.59
N PHE A 244 6.18 -1.90 7.32
CA PHE A 244 5.47 -3.01 6.69
C PHE A 244 5.20 -2.63 5.23
N ARG A 245 5.76 -3.41 4.31
CA ARG A 245 5.43 -3.32 2.88
C ARG A 245 4.55 -4.50 2.56
N VAL A 246 3.36 -4.21 2.06
CA VAL A 246 2.33 -5.21 1.80
C VAL A 246 2.83 -6.15 0.69
N PRO A 247 3.02 -7.45 0.98
CA PRO A 247 3.60 -8.39 0.02
C PRO A 247 2.58 -8.88 -1.01
N VAL A 248 1.30 -8.91 -0.63
CA VAL A 248 0.19 -9.43 -1.43
C VAL A 248 -1.04 -8.58 -1.18
N SER A 249 -1.79 -8.26 -2.23
CA SER A 249 -3.09 -7.61 -2.08
C SER A 249 -4.06 -8.53 -1.33
N GLY A 250 -4.76 -8.02 -0.32
CA GLY A 250 -5.64 -8.86 0.49
C GLY A 250 -6.17 -8.14 1.73
N THR A 251 -6.98 -8.85 2.51
CA THR A 251 -7.50 -8.33 3.77
C THR A 251 -6.58 -8.69 4.91
N TYR A 252 -6.11 -7.67 5.62
CA TYR A 252 -5.20 -7.80 6.74
C TYR A 252 -5.90 -7.48 8.05
N LYS A 253 -5.72 -8.33 9.04
CA LYS A 253 -6.03 -8.01 10.44
C LYS A 253 -4.86 -7.26 11.03
N VAL A 254 -5.13 -6.11 11.63
CA VAL A 254 -4.17 -5.33 12.40
C VAL A 254 -4.52 -5.43 13.87
N GLU A 255 -3.53 -5.69 14.72
CA GLU A 255 -3.65 -5.76 16.17
C GLU A 255 -2.55 -4.91 16.82
N LEU A 256 -2.94 -3.96 17.68
CA LEU A 256 -2.04 -3.03 18.36
C LEU A 256 -2.24 -3.09 19.87
N TRP A 257 -1.14 -3.17 20.60
CA TRP A 257 -1.08 -3.09 22.06
C TRP A 257 -0.29 -1.85 22.48
N GLY A 258 -0.91 -0.97 23.26
CA GLY A 258 -0.24 0.22 23.82
C GLY A 258 0.69 -0.15 24.96
N ALA A 259 1.70 0.66 25.25
CA ALA A 259 2.64 0.36 26.32
C ALA A 259 2.08 0.68 27.71
N SER A 260 2.54 -0.04 28.73
CA SER A 260 2.20 0.28 30.13
C SER A 260 2.94 1.52 30.63
N GLY A 261 2.34 2.25 31.57
CA GLY A 261 2.99 3.35 32.28
C GLY A 261 4.09 2.87 33.23
N GLY A 262 4.86 3.82 33.76
CA GLY A 262 5.90 3.56 34.74
C GLY A 262 5.32 3.25 36.11
N LYS A 263 6.04 2.47 36.90
CA LYS A 263 5.66 2.12 38.28
C LYS A 263 6.53 2.85 39.30
N PRO A 264 6.08 3.04 40.55
CA PRO A 264 6.84 3.66 41.62
C PRO A 264 7.81 2.68 42.27
N VAL A 265 7.52 1.38 42.28
CA VAL A 265 8.37 0.29 42.78
C VAL A 265 8.28 -0.95 41.89
N ALA A 266 9.26 -1.85 41.93
CA ALA A 266 9.34 -2.98 41.01
C ALA A 266 8.16 -3.98 41.13
N ASN A 267 7.56 -4.10 42.32
CA ASN A 267 6.55 -5.12 42.61
C ASN A 267 5.10 -4.60 42.59
N THR A 268 4.86 -3.37 42.10
CA THR A 268 3.50 -2.81 41.97
C THR A 268 2.94 -2.94 40.56
N THR A 269 1.61 -2.92 40.45
CA THR A 269 0.91 -2.96 39.16
C THR A 269 1.00 -1.61 38.45
N ALA A 270 1.62 -1.56 37.28
CA ALA A 270 1.60 -0.39 36.40
C ALA A 270 0.23 -0.21 35.75
N SER A 271 -0.10 1.04 35.43
CA SER A 271 -1.19 1.40 34.52
C SER A 271 -0.98 0.73 33.16
N LYS A 272 -2.01 0.07 32.64
CA LYS A 272 -1.90 -0.79 31.46
C LYS A 272 -2.19 -0.03 30.17
N GLY A 273 -1.56 -0.47 29.08
CA GLY A 273 -1.88 -0.01 27.74
C GLY A 273 -3.19 -0.62 27.23
N GLY A 274 -3.81 0.07 26.27
CA GLY A 274 -5.02 -0.39 25.59
C GLY A 274 -4.72 -1.38 24.46
N TYR A 275 -5.79 -1.85 23.83
CA TYR A 275 -5.75 -2.73 22.67
C TYR A 275 -6.66 -2.20 21.57
N SER A 276 -6.22 -2.28 20.31
CA SER A 276 -7.01 -1.86 19.16
C SER A 276 -6.78 -2.81 18.01
N THR A 277 -7.84 -3.26 17.36
CA THR A 277 -7.77 -4.15 16.21
C THR A 277 -8.88 -3.84 15.21
N GLY A 278 -8.62 -4.18 13.96
CA GLY A 278 -9.58 -4.12 12.87
C GLY A 278 -9.00 -4.79 11.64
N GLU A 279 -9.82 -4.96 10.63
CA GLU A 279 -9.48 -5.55 9.35
C GLU A 279 -9.48 -4.46 8.29
N ILE A 280 -8.54 -4.54 7.34
CA ILE A 280 -8.42 -3.56 6.27
C ILE A 280 -7.90 -4.22 5.00
N TYR A 281 -8.45 -3.82 3.87
CA TYR A 281 -7.90 -4.22 2.57
C TYR A 281 -6.66 -3.40 2.25
N LEU A 282 -5.57 -4.07 1.85
CA LEU A 282 -4.34 -3.41 1.43
C LEU A 282 -3.89 -3.99 0.08
N ASN A 283 -3.29 -3.15 -0.74
CA ASN A 283 -2.77 -3.54 -2.05
C ASN A 283 -1.28 -3.93 -1.95
N GLU A 284 -0.85 -4.89 -2.77
CA GLU A 284 0.57 -5.22 -2.95
C GLU A 284 1.38 -3.93 -3.16
N GLY A 285 2.43 -3.75 -2.38
CA GLY A 285 3.31 -2.59 -2.42
C GLY A 285 2.88 -1.39 -1.58
N ASP A 286 1.66 -1.36 -1.02
CA ASP A 286 1.27 -0.38 0.00
C ASP A 286 2.30 -0.40 1.15
N THR A 287 2.58 0.77 1.73
CA THR A 287 3.58 0.90 2.80
C THR A 287 2.94 1.52 4.04
N LEU A 288 3.06 0.82 5.17
CA LEU A 288 2.63 1.25 6.49
C LEU A 288 3.83 1.37 7.42
N TYR A 289 3.79 2.36 8.30
CA TYR A 289 4.83 2.64 9.29
C TYR A 289 4.30 2.38 10.69
N LEU A 290 4.95 1.50 11.43
CA LEU A 290 4.54 1.07 12.76
C LEU A 290 5.39 1.76 13.82
N TYR A 291 4.74 2.47 14.73
CA TYR A 291 5.39 3.14 15.87
C TYR A 291 4.96 2.42 17.14
N VAL A 292 5.80 1.53 17.63
CA VAL A 292 5.49 0.70 18.80
C VAL A 292 5.86 1.44 20.08
N GLY A 293 4.95 1.49 21.05
CA GLY A 293 5.12 2.29 22.27
C GLY A 293 6.19 1.75 23.21
N GLN A 294 6.93 2.65 23.87
CA GLN A 294 7.87 2.25 24.92
C GLN A 294 7.20 2.24 26.30
N ALA A 295 7.53 1.23 27.11
CA ALA A 295 7.08 1.13 28.50
C ALA A 295 7.59 2.30 29.35
N GLY A 296 6.73 2.79 30.23
CA GLY A 296 7.08 3.82 31.21
C GLY A 296 8.18 3.37 32.17
N SER A 297 9.01 4.32 32.56
CA SER A 297 10.15 4.14 33.45
C SER A 297 9.85 4.61 34.88
N LEU A 298 10.50 3.97 35.84
CA LEU A 298 10.53 4.45 37.22
C LEU A 298 11.37 5.74 37.31
N GLY A 299 10.96 6.69 38.17
CA GLY A 299 11.85 7.77 38.60
C GLY A 299 13.01 7.26 39.47
N THR A 300 13.88 8.16 39.89
CA THR A 300 15.06 7.88 40.75
C THR A 300 14.91 8.53 42.12
N TYR A 301 15.55 7.96 43.13
CA TYR A 301 15.68 8.59 44.45
C TYR A 301 16.73 9.71 44.40
N GLY A 302 16.56 10.73 45.22
CA GLY A 302 17.57 11.75 45.42
C GLY A 302 18.82 11.22 46.13
N VAL A 303 19.86 12.06 46.22
CA VAL A 303 21.14 11.71 46.83
C VAL A 303 21.53 12.77 47.85
N ASN A 304 21.59 12.39 49.12
CA ASN A 304 21.92 13.30 50.23
C ASN A 304 23.34 13.88 50.10
N ALA A 305 24.31 13.04 49.75
CA ALA A 305 25.73 13.41 49.72
C ALA A 305 26.04 14.52 48.71
N THR A 306 25.24 14.64 47.64
CA THR A 306 25.43 15.59 46.54
C THR A 306 24.29 16.61 46.45
N SER A 307 23.39 16.64 47.42
CA SER A 307 22.18 17.48 47.43
C SER A 307 21.37 17.41 46.12
N THR A 308 21.29 16.22 45.52
CA THR A 308 20.65 16.01 44.21
C THR A 308 19.22 15.52 44.39
N VAL A 309 18.25 16.16 43.73
CA VAL A 309 16.85 15.71 43.75
C VAL A 309 16.65 14.45 42.91
N GLY A 310 15.70 13.61 43.34
CA GLY A 310 15.27 12.45 42.57
C GLY A 310 14.67 12.89 41.23
N GLN A 311 15.20 12.37 40.13
CA GLN A 311 14.71 12.71 38.78
C GLN A 311 13.48 11.89 38.43
N GLY A 312 12.51 12.51 37.77
CA GLY A 312 11.37 11.80 37.19
C GLY A 312 11.80 10.79 36.13
N GLY A 313 10.94 9.81 35.87
CA GLY A 313 11.09 8.88 34.75
C GLY A 313 11.18 9.66 33.44
N ILE A 314 11.99 9.18 32.51
CA ILE A 314 12.21 9.85 31.22
C ILE A 314 10.95 9.67 30.36
N ALA A 315 10.59 10.69 29.58
CA ALA A 315 9.55 10.56 28.56
C ALA A 315 9.84 9.38 27.63
N THR A 316 8.81 8.64 27.25
CA THR A 316 8.96 7.42 26.49
C THR A 316 8.66 7.64 25.02
N PHE A 317 9.30 6.84 24.17
CA PHE A 317 9.04 6.81 22.74
C PHE A 317 7.54 6.64 22.45
N ASN A 318 7.10 7.34 21.42
CA ASN A 318 5.72 7.46 20.98
C ASN A 318 4.75 8.04 22.03
N GLY A 319 5.21 9.07 22.74
CA GLY A 319 4.32 10.04 23.37
C GLY A 319 4.02 9.84 24.85
N GLY A 320 4.74 9.00 25.60
CA GLY A 320 4.57 8.97 27.05
C GLY A 320 5.30 10.13 27.73
N GLY A 321 4.59 10.88 28.58
CA GLY A 321 5.11 12.04 29.28
C GLY A 321 6.11 11.67 30.38
N ALA A 322 7.10 12.53 30.62
CA ALA A 322 8.08 12.33 31.70
C ALA A 322 7.42 12.44 33.09
N GLY A 323 8.05 11.83 34.09
CA GLY A 323 7.71 12.10 35.48
C GLY A 323 8.25 13.45 35.96
N GLY A 324 7.64 13.97 37.02
CA GLY A 324 8.14 15.12 37.76
C GLY A 324 9.33 14.77 38.64
N ASN A 325 10.18 15.75 38.91
CA ASN A 325 11.27 15.60 39.86
C ASN A 325 10.76 15.67 41.31
N ALA A 326 11.45 14.98 42.20
CA ALA A 326 11.19 14.98 43.63
C ALA A 326 11.63 16.29 44.29
N GLY A 327 11.10 16.55 45.49
CA GLY A 327 11.43 17.65 46.36
C GLY A 327 12.20 17.11 47.54
N GLY A 328 13.35 17.71 47.84
CA GLY A 328 14.17 17.34 48.98
C GLY A 328 15.06 18.50 49.41
N SER A 329 15.60 18.39 50.62
CA SER A 329 16.51 19.37 51.19
C SER A 329 17.49 18.71 52.17
N ILE A 330 18.37 19.52 52.77
CA ILE A 330 19.23 19.05 53.87
C ILE A 330 18.38 18.68 55.10
N THR A 331 17.30 19.43 55.37
CA THR A 331 16.38 19.16 56.48
C THR A 331 15.49 17.95 56.22
N TYR A 332 15.09 17.77 54.96
CA TYR A 332 14.25 16.65 54.50
C TYR A 332 15.05 15.83 53.48
N PRO A 333 15.80 14.81 53.94
CA PRO A 333 16.86 14.19 53.14
C PRO A 333 16.39 13.78 51.74
N TYR A 334 17.09 14.27 50.71
CA TYR A 334 16.85 13.95 49.29
C TYR A 334 16.64 12.46 49.01
N ALA A 335 17.36 11.58 49.70
CA ALA A 335 17.27 10.13 49.53
C ALA A 335 15.92 9.52 49.94
N ASN A 336 15.08 10.26 50.66
CA ASN A 336 13.75 9.81 51.05
C ASN A 336 12.71 10.01 49.92
N TYR A 337 13.03 10.83 48.93
CA TYR A 337 12.09 11.27 47.91
C TYR A 337 12.51 10.83 46.52
N LYS A 338 11.53 10.40 45.74
CA LYS A 338 11.67 9.79 44.44
C LYS A 338 10.94 10.61 43.38
N GLY A 339 11.55 10.74 42.20
CA GLY A 339 10.85 11.32 41.05
C GLY A 339 9.65 10.47 40.64
N GLY A 340 8.65 11.10 40.03
CA GLY A 340 7.47 10.41 39.54
C GLY A 340 7.81 9.48 38.38
N PRO A 341 7.04 8.40 38.16
CA PRO A 341 7.20 7.58 36.97
C PRO A 341 6.69 8.29 35.71
N SER A 342 7.23 7.91 34.55
CA SER A 342 6.75 8.39 33.25
C SER A 342 5.47 7.65 32.82
N GLY A 343 4.72 8.22 31.88
CA GLY A 343 3.71 7.49 31.10
C GLY A 343 4.34 6.50 30.12
N GLY A 344 3.52 5.64 29.55
CA GLY A 344 3.87 4.72 28.46
C GLY A 344 3.49 5.31 27.10
N GLY A 345 4.22 4.92 26.06
CA GLY A 345 3.94 5.32 24.67
C GLY A 345 2.73 4.60 24.07
N ALA A 346 2.10 5.24 23.08
CA ALA A 346 1.10 4.60 22.24
C ALA A 346 1.75 3.63 21.25
N THR A 347 0.96 2.70 20.71
CA THR A 347 1.32 1.94 19.52
C THR A 347 0.39 2.31 18.38
N ASP A 348 0.93 2.73 17.23
CA ASP A 348 0.12 3.21 16.11
C ASP A 348 0.65 2.81 14.74
N ILE A 349 -0.26 2.81 13.76
CA ILE A 349 0.04 2.67 12.33
C ILE A 349 -0.17 4.00 11.62
N ARG A 350 0.79 4.35 10.77
CA ARG A 350 0.85 5.58 9.98
C ARG A 350 1.06 5.26 8.51
N TYR A 351 0.51 6.08 7.62
CA TYR A 351 0.83 6.02 6.19
C TYR A 351 1.92 7.03 5.77
N LEU A 352 2.31 7.96 6.65
CA LEU A 352 3.49 8.83 6.45
C LEU A 352 4.53 8.62 7.55
N SER A 353 5.78 8.44 7.13
CA SER A 353 6.92 8.34 8.03
C SER A 353 7.42 9.69 8.51
N GLY A 354 8.24 9.64 9.57
CA GLY A 354 8.87 10.79 10.21
C GLY A 354 9.43 10.39 11.56
N THR A 355 10.04 11.33 12.28
CA THR A 355 10.27 11.13 13.71
C THR A 355 8.91 10.90 14.41
N TRP A 356 8.90 10.15 15.51
CA TRP A 356 7.64 9.74 16.15
C TRP A 356 6.74 10.93 16.52
N ASP A 357 7.35 12.09 16.81
CA ASP A 357 6.74 13.37 17.18
C ASP A 357 6.56 14.35 16.01
N ASN A 358 6.91 13.96 14.79
CA ASN A 358 6.69 14.78 13.61
C ASN A 358 5.19 15.02 13.43
N SER A 359 4.77 16.28 13.30
CA SER A 359 3.35 16.65 13.25
C SER A 359 2.61 16.07 12.05
N LEU A 360 3.23 16.02 10.86
CA LEU A 360 2.61 15.45 9.67
C LEU A 360 2.48 13.92 9.78
N SER A 361 3.53 13.25 10.27
CA SER A 361 3.48 11.82 10.55
C SER A 361 2.42 11.51 11.62
N LEU A 362 2.38 12.21 12.75
CA LEU A 362 1.35 12.03 13.78
C LEU A 362 -0.06 12.19 13.23
N ARG A 363 -0.28 13.12 12.30
CA ARG A 363 -1.59 13.30 11.65
C ARG A 363 -1.93 12.20 10.66
N SER A 364 -0.98 11.34 10.29
CA SER A 364 -1.20 10.21 9.39
C SER A 364 -1.59 8.91 10.10
N ARG A 365 -1.85 8.96 11.42
CA ARG A 365 -2.22 7.81 12.24
C ARG A 365 -3.64 7.32 11.91
N VAL A 366 -3.74 6.10 11.42
CA VAL A 366 -5.02 5.47 11.00
C VAL A 366 -5.57 4.50 12.06
N MET A 367 -4.70 4.00 12.95
CA MET A 367 -5.05 3.17 14.10
C MET A 367 -4.07 3.43 15.26
N VAL A 368 -4.57 3.53 16.49
CA VAL A 368 -3.81 3.85 17.70
C VAL A 368 -4.33 3.02 18.89
N ALA A 369 -3.45 2.27 19.54
CA ALA A 369 -3.64 1.74 20.89
C ALA A 369 -2.91 2.66 21.90
N GLY A 370 -3.66 3.33 22.78
CA GLY A 370 -3.08 4.27 23.73
C GLY A 370 -2.20 3.61 24.80
N GLY A 371 -1.20 4.34 25.29
CA GLY A 371 -0.32 3.98 26.41
C GLY A 371 -0.81 4.46 27.78
N GLY A 372 -0.52 3.68 28.82
CA GLY A 372 -0.93 3.95 30.21
C GLY A 372 -0.25 5.17 30.82
N GLY A 373 -0.93 5.89 31.71
CA GLY A 373 -0.33 6.98 32.50
C GLY A 373 0.63 6.45 33.56
N GLY A 374 1.58 7.26 34.04
CA GLY A 374 2.48 6.85 35.12
C GLY A 374 1.72 6.63 36.44
N PHE A 375 2.10 5.59 37.18
CA PHE A 375 1.37 5.15 38.37
C PHE A 375 1.94 5.76 39.67
N SER A 376 1.09 6.38 40.49
CA SER A 376 1.45 7.02 41.76
C SER A 376 1.20 6.12 42.98
N SER A 377 2.24 5.37 43.39
CA SER A 377 2.43 4.70 44.71
C SER A 377 1.76 3.33 45.02
N SER A 378 2.14 2.72 46.14
CA SER A 378 2.10 1.26 46.40
C SER A 378 0.77 0.70 46.93
N ASP A 379 -0.04 0.14 46.01
CA ASP A 379 -0.99 -1.00 46.08
C ASP A 379 -1.94 -1.24 47.29
N ALA A 380 -1.88 -0.55 48.43
CA ALA A 380 -2.78 -0.79 49.56
C ALA A 380 -3.47 0.51 50.03
N GLY A 381 -4.57 0.87 49.36
CA GLY A 381 -5.48 1.95 49.79
C GLY A 381 -5.70 3.07 48.78
N TYR A 382 -5.82 2.78 47.47
CA TYR A 382 -5.99 3.78 46.40
C TYR A 382 -7.27 3.51 45.57
N ASP A 383 -7.77 4.53 44.84
CA ASP A 383 -8.94 4.42 43.94
C ASP A 383 -8.76 3.32 42.89
N ALA A 384 -9.87 2.74 42.41
CA ALA A 384 -9.90 1.74 41.35
C ALA A 384 -9.43 2.29 39.99
N GLN A 385 -9.40 3.62 39.80
CA GLN A 385 -8.90 4.28 38.58
C GLN A 385 -7.36 4.33 38.59
N LYS A 386 -6.72 3.65 37.64
CA LYS A 386 -5.25 3.49 37.59
C LYS A 386 -4.61 4.06 36.33
N GLY A 387 -5.15 5.10 35.71
CA GLY A 387 -4.56 5.65 34.48
C GLY A 387 -4.39 4.61 33.35
N ASN A 388 -5.26 3.59 33.30
CA ASN A 388 -5.27 2.60 32.23
C ASN A 388 -5.77 3.22 30.93
N SER A 389 -5.13 2.86 29.82
CA SER A 389 -5.30 3.52 28.53
C SER A 389 -6.30 2.86 27.61
N GLY A 390 -6.66 3.54 26.52
CA GLY A 390 -7.45 2.98 25.42
C GLY A 390 -8.95 3.24 25.57
N GLY A 391 -9.72 2.70 24.62
CA GLY A 391 -11.09 3.17 24.39
C GLY A 391 -11.13 4.61 23.87
N LEU A 392 -12.34 5.17 23.75
CA LEU A 392 -12.53 6.55 23.31
C LEU A 392 -11.94 7.58 24.29
N THR A 393 -11.86 7.19 25.57
CA THR A 393 -11.35 8.01 26.67
C THR A 393 -10.46 7.18 27.57
N GLY A 394 -9.23 7.63 27.80
CA GLY A 394 -8.31 7.04 28.77
C GLY A 394 -8.78 7.27 30.21
N GLN A 395 -8.34 6.44 31.16
CA GLN A 395 -8.66 6.67 32.57
C GLN A 395 -7.83 7.80 33.18
N ASN A 396 -8.41 8.45 34.19
CA ASN A 396 -7.68 9.36 35.05
C ASN A 396 -6.62 8.61 35.86
N GLY A 397 -5.56 9.31 36.23
CA GLY A 397 -4.47 8.81 37.05
C GLY A 397 -4.93 8.43 38.46
N ALA A 398 -4.18 7.53 39.08
CA ALA A 398 -4.45 7.08 40.43
C ALA A 398 -4.26 8.21 41.47
N VAL A 399 -5.05 8.16 42.52
CA VAL A 399 -4.94 9.00 43.72
C VAL A 399 -5.09 8.14 44.97
N ASP A 400 -4.50 8.59 46.07
CA ASP A 400 -4.62 7.94 47.38
C ASP A 400 -6.08 7.91 47.82
N ALA A 401 -6.60 6.76 48.25
CA ALA A 401 -7.98 6.67 48.71
C ALA A 401 -8.16 7.46 50.01
N TYR A 402 -7.09 7.74 50.77
CA TYR A 402 -7.14 8.68 51.88
C TYR A 402 -7.54 10.10 51.43
N LEU A 403 -7.19 10.52 50.20
CA LEU A 403 -7.61 11.82 49.67
C LEU A 403 -9.10 11.85 49.34
N ILE A 404 -9.69 10.70 49.05
CA ILE A 404 -11.11 10.56 48.74
C ILE A 404 -11.90 10.68 50.06
N GLY A 405 -12.49 11.85 50.27
CA GLY A 405 -13.29 12.20 51.45
C GLY A 405 -12.57 13.03 52.52
N ALA A 406 -11.23 13.02 52.59
CA ALA A 406 -10.47 13.88 53.51
C ALA A 406 -9.92 15.15 52.84
N TYR A 407 -9.57 15.07 51.54
CA TYR A 407 -8.98 16.15 50.75
C TYR A 407 -9.50 16.13 49.32
N GLU A 408 -10.84 16.11 49.15
CA GLU A 408 -11.47 16.00 47.81
C GLU A 408 -11.02 17.12 46.84
N GLY A 409 -10.68 18.29 47.36
CA GLY A 409 -10.15 19.40 46.58
C GLY A 409 -8.79 19.12 45.92
N ASP A 410 -8.01 18.14 46.41
CA ASP A 410 -6.72 17.75 45.82
C ASP A 410 -6.87 16.62 44.79
N VAL A 411 -7.99 15.89 44.78
CA VAL A 411 -8.26 14.80 43.81
C VAL A 411 -8.34 15.33 42.38
N ILE A 412 -8.70 16.60 42.19
CA ILE A 412 -8.75 17.26 40.88
C ILE A 412 -7.37 17.41 40.23
N ASN A 413 -6.29 17.28 41.01
CA ASN A 413 -4.90 17.43 40.53
C ASN A 413 -4.34 16.13 39.95
N ARG A 414 -5.13 15.05 39.90
CA ARG A 414 -4.74 13.86 39.14
C ARG A 414 -4.71 14.16 37.65
N GLY A 415 -3.79 13.50 36.95
CA GLY A 415 -3.80 13.54 35.50
C GLY A 415 -5.13 13.02 34.97
N VAL A 416 -5.75 13.81 34.12
CA VAL A 416 -6.99 13.50 33.41
C VAL A 416 -6.67 12.68 32.17
N GLY A 417 -7.41 11.59 31.97
CA GLY A 417 -7.30 10.76 30.78
C GLY A 417 -7.76 11.51 29.53
N ALA A 418 -7.06 11.29 28.42
CA ALA A 418 -7.35 11.95 27.16
C ALA A 418 -8.63 11.40 26.51
N THR A 419 -9.30 12.23 25.73
CA THR A 419 -10.47 11.87 24.92
C THR A 419 -10.10 11.87 23.43
N GLN A 420 -11.10 11.89 22.55
CA GLN A 420 -10.90 12.04 21.11
C GLN A 420 -10.54 13.47 20.68
N THR A 421 -10.73 14.48 21.55
CA THR A 421 -10.52 15.91 21.22
C THR A 421 -9.80 16.70 22.29
N THR A 422 -9.59 16.11 23.48
CA THR A 422 -9.00 16.78 24.64
C THR A 422 -7.98 15.90 25.34
N GLY A 423 -7.06 16.52 26.07
CA GLY A 423 -5.91 15.90 26.70
C GLY A 423 -4.79 16.93 26.79
N ASN A 424 -3.54 16.49 26.84
CA ASN A 424 -2.39 17.37 26.72
C ASN A 424 -2.21 17.85 25.28
N LEU A 425 -1.74 16.95 24.41
CA LEU A 425 -1.47 17.25 23.01
C LEU A 425 -1.83 16.03 22.15
N PHE A 426 -2.02 16.27 20.86
CA PHE A 426 -2.22 15.22 19.88
C PHE A 426 -0.98 14.32 19.84
N GLY A 427 -1.14 13.05 20.23
CA GLY A 427 -0.04 12.10 20.30
C GLY A 427 0.82 12.11 21.57
N ILE A 428 0.78 13.18 22.38
CA ILE A 428 1.84 13.43 23.37
C ILE A 428 1.23 13.64 24.76
N GLY A 429 1.60 12.77 25.70
CA GLY A 429 1.28 12.87 27.12
C GLY A 429 2.10 13.93 27.83
N GLU A 430 1.52 14.56 28.83
CA GLU A 430 2.16 15.66 29.56
C GLU A 430 3.17 15.16 30.58
N ARG A 431 4.16 16.00 30.87
CA ARG A 431 5.06 15.77 32.00
C ARG A 431 4.30 15.96 33.32
N GLY A 432 4.50 15.05 34.27
CA GLY A 432 4.02 15.26 35.65
C GLY A 432 4.76 16.41 36.32
N ASP A 433 4.06 17.20 37.12
CA ASP A 433 4.67 18.31 37.85
C ASP A 433 5.79 17.82 38.78
N ASN A 434 6.80 18.68 38.97
CA ASN A 434 7.69 18.54 40.13
C ASN A 434 6.85 18.71 41.42
N THR A 435 7.46 18.60 42.60
CA THR A 435 6.75 18.49 43.89
C THR A 435 5.94 19.68 44.42
N GLY A 436 5.40 20.49 43.53
CA GLY A 436 4.64 21.68 43.84
C GLY A 436 5.37 22.63 44.78
N THR A 437 4.63 23.22 45.71
CA THR A 437 5.14 24.20 46.68
C THR A 437 5.86 23.56 47.88
N SER A 438 5.83 22.22 48.02
CA SER A 438 6.49 21.49 49.10
C SER A 438 7.95 21.21 48.77
N THR A 439 8.84 21.48 49.73
CA THR A 439 10.27 21.16 49.62
C THR A 439 10.58 19.68 49.89
N TYR A 440 9.58 18.85 50.17
CA TYR A 440 9.75 17.47 50.64
C TYR A 440 8.67 16.52 50.10
N CYS A 441 8.73 16.13 48.82
CA CYS A 441 7.76 15.20 48.27
C CYS A 441 8.31 14.32 47.14
N ASN A 442 7.54 13.31 46.73
CA ASN A 442 7.82 12.57 45.51
C ASN A 442 7.26 13.34 44.30
N GLY A 443 7.90 13.22 43.14
CA GLY A 443 7.42 13.86 41.91
C GLY A 443 6.11 13.24 41.39
N HIS A 444 5.32 14.02 40.67
CA HIS A 444 4.05 13.57 40.10
C HIS A 444 4.30 12.76 38.82
N ALA A 445 3.36 11.90 38.44
CA ALA A 445 3.53 11.00 37.32
C ALA A 445 3.17 11.63 35.97
N GLY A 446 3.84 11.21 34.90
CA GLY A 446 3.58 11.68 33.54
C GLY A 446 2.37 11.02 32.88
N GLY A 447 1.71 11.71 31.95
CA GLY A 447 0.57 11.20 31.19
C GLY A 447 0.99 10.20 30.11
N GLY A 448 0.08 9.29 29.73
CA GLY A 448 0.30 8.29 28.69
C GLY A 448 0.11 8.85 27.27
N GLY A 449 0.79 8.29 26.28
CA GLY A 449 0.62 8.64 24.86
C GLY A 449 -0.68 8.04 24.29
N GLY A 450 -1.23 8.60 23.21
CA GLY A 450 -2.46 8.11 22.59
C GLY A 450 -2.81 8.86 21.33
N TYR A 451 -4.06 8.74 20.84
CA TYR A 451 -4.56 9.63 19.79
C TYR A 451 -4.45 11.08 20.27
N TYR A 452 -4.97 11.34 21.48
CA TYR A 452 -4.50 12.38 22.38
C TYR A 452 -3.77 11.77 23.57
N GLY A 453 -2.71 12.44 24.02
CA GLY A 453 -1.99 12.04 25.23
C GLY A 453 -2.66 12.56 26.49
N GLY A 454 -2.62 11.78 27.56
CA GLY A 454 -3.16 12.14 28.86
C GLY A 454 -2.36 13.26 29.54
N THR A 455 -3.00 13.93 30.49
CA THR A 455 -2.34 14.99 31.28
C THR A 455 -1.53 14.40 32.43
N GLY A 456 -0.56 15.18 32.93
CA GLY A 456 0.31 14.80 34.02
C GLY A 456 -0.40 15.00 35.35
N GLY A 457 0.08 14.34 36.40
CA GLY A 457 -0.32 14.73 37.75
C GLY A 457 0.18 16.14 38.05
N THR A 458 -0.69 17.00 38.58
CA THR A 458 -0.38 18.40 38.88
C THR A 458 -0.15 18.64 40.36
N GLN A 459 0.37 19.82 40.69
CA GLN A 459 0.68 20.23 42.06
C GLN A 459 -0.54 20.13 42.98
N THR A 460 -0.31 19.57 44.17
CA THR A 460 -1.23 19.66 45.30
C THR A 460 -0.85 20.86 46.18
N GLY A 461 -1.70 21.25 47.12
CA GLY A 461 -1.40 22.34 48.07
C GLY A 461 -0.16 22.07 48.95
N GLY A 462 -0.06 22.72 50.12
CA GLY A 462 1.10 22.57 51.02
C GLY A 462 1.37 21.16 51.58
N ASN A 463 0.56 20.16 51.22
CA ASN A 463 0.67 18.77 51.64
C ASN A 463 1.36 17.91 50.57
N CYS A 464 2.14 16.92 50.98
CA CYS A 464 2.82 16.00 50.07
C CYS A 464 1.88 14.88 49.60
N HIS A 465 1.20 15.10 48.48
CA HIS A 465 0.29 14.13 47.86
C HIS A 465 0.73 13.85 46.41
N ILE A 466 0.83 12.57 46.05
CA ILE A 466 1.38 12.15 44.75
C ILE A 466 0.22 11.89 43.78
N MET A 467 0.26 12.55 42.63
CA MET A 467 -0.78 12.43 41.61
C MET A 467 -0.31 11.52 40.46
N GLY A 468 -1.20 10.61 40.05
CA GLY A 468 -0.98 9.72 38.91
C GLY A 468 -1.20 10.46 37.60
N GLY A 469 -0.59 9.99 36.52
CA GLY A 469 -0.80 10.52 35.18
C GLY A 469 -2.07 9.94 34.54
N GLY A 470 -2.76 10.77 33.75
CA GLY A 470 -3.88 10.32 32.93
C GLY A 470 -3.40 9.49 31.74
N ALA A 471 -4.23 8.56 31.28
CA ALA A 471 -3.91 7.69 30.15
C ALA A 471 -4.22 8.36 28.80
N GLY A 472 -3.61 7.84 27.72
CA GLY A 472 -3.98 8.26 26.37
C GLY A 472 -5.28 7.63 25.86
N SER A 473 -5.87 8.22 24.83
CA SER A 473 -7.01 7.65 24.11
C SER A 473 -6.55 6.74 22.96
N SER A 474 -7.40 5.77 22.58
CA SER A 474 -7.23 5.00 21.35
C SER A 474 -7.97 5.64 20.17
N PHE A 475 -7.66 5.21 18.95
CA PHE A 475 -8.33 5.63 17.72
C PHE A 475 -8.30 4.50 16.69
N ILE A 476 -9.38 4.31 15.95
CA ILE A 476 -9.42 3.45 14.76
C ILE A 476 -10.26 4.20 13.73
N SER A 477 -9.71 4.44 12.55
CA SER A 477 -10.45 5.10 11.46
C SER A 477 -11.72 4.31 11.10
N GLY A 478 -12.88 4.97 11.13
CA GLY A 478 -14.19 4.37 10.92
C GLY A 478 -14.93 3.97 12.19
N TYR A 479 -14.25 3.85 13.33
CA TYR A 479 -14.86 3.36 14.56
C TYR A 479 -15.88 4.33 15.15
N THR A 480 -17.03 3.82 15.58
CA THR A 480 -18.10 4.65 16.13
C THR A 480 -17.64 5.44 17.36
N GLY A 481 -17.85 6.76 17.32
CA GLY A 481 -17.54 7.66 18.43
C GLY A 481 -16.13 8.26 18.42
N VAL A 482 -15.27 7.87 17.46
CA VAL A 482 -14.00 8.58 17.23
C VAL A 482 -14.26 9.91 16.51
N ASN A 483 -13.31 10.83 16.63
CA ASN A 483 -13.33 12.08 15.89
C ASN A 483 -12.00 12.23 15.13
N ALA A 484 -12.03 11.87 13.85
CA ALA A 484 -10.89 12.01 12.97
C ALA A 484 -10.48 13.48 12.85
N ILE A 485 -9.27 13.69 12.33
CA ILE A 485 -8.79 15.02 11.99
C ILE A 485 -8.86 15.23 10.48
N ARG A 486 -8.86 16.49 10.09
CA ARG A 486 -8.49 16.95 8.76
C ARG A 486 -6.97 16.99 8.65
N VAL A 487 -6.47 17.13 7.44
CA VAL A 487 -5.02 17.17 7.18
C VAL A 487 -4.30 18.34 7.87
N ASP A 488 -5.02 19.44 8.11
CA ASP A 488 -4.52 20.60 8.85
C ASP A 488 -4.44 20.36 10.37
N GLY A 489 -4.93 19.22 10.86
CA GLY A 489 -4.95 18.79 12.25
C GLY A 489 -6.20 19.22 13.03
N THR A 490 -7.14 19.94 12.41
CA THR A 490 -8.43 20.27 13.02
C THR A 490 -9.36 19.07 13.04
N HIS A 491 -10.29 19.00 13.97
CA HIS A 491 -11.25 17.88 14.01
C HIS A 491 -12.23 17.93 12.84
N SER A 492 -12.46 16.78 12.20
CA SER A 492 -13.39 16.65 11.08
C SER A 492 -14.85 16.61 11.55
N GLY A 493 -15.09 16.09 12.75
CA GLY A 493 -16.44 15.72 13.21
C GLY A 493 -16.93 14.40 12.62
N THR A 494 -16.07 13.66 11.91
CA THR A 494 -16.36 12.39 11.25
C THR A 494 -15.51 11.27 11.86
N THR A 495 -15.87 10.01 11.61
CA THR A 495 -15.08 8.86 12.10
C THR A 495 -13.97 8.44 11.14
N LYS A 496 -14.06 8.82 9.86
CA LYS A 496 -13.16 8.40 8.78
C LYS A 496 -11.93 9.32 8.70
N HIS A 497 -10.76 8.70 8.72
CA HIS A 497 -9.49 9.40 8.55
C HIS A 497 -9.36 9.96 7.13
N PHE A 498 -8.82 11.18 6.98
CA PHE A 498 -8.75 11.88 5.69
C PHE A 498 -7.95 11.14 4.59
N SER A 499 -7.15 10.15 4.98
CA SER A 499 -6.37 9.29 4.07
C SER A 499 -7.18 8.23 3.33
N GLY A 500 -8.44 8.00 3.71
CA GLY A 500 -9.29 6.96 3.12
C GLY A 500 -9.02 5.55 3.66
N TYR A 501 -8.03 5.35 4.53
CA TYR A 501 -7.88 4.09 5.27
C TYR A 501 -8.99 4.00 6.31
N VAL A 502 -9.88 3.03 6.16
CA VAL A 502 -11.00 2.75 7.06
C VAL A 502 -10.96 1.26 7.38
N PHE A 503 -11.19 0.91 8.64
CA PHE A 503 -11.15 -0.47 9.11
C PHE A 503 -12.56 -1.02 9.25
N ASP A 504 -12.69 -2.33 9.06
CA ASP A 504 -13.85 -3.15 9.40
C ASP A 504 -13.56 -4.02 10.63
N ASN A 505 -14.57 -4.73 11.13
CA ASN A 505 -14.45 -5.70 12.23
C ASN A 505 -13.65 -5.16 13.43
N MET A 506 -13.90 -3.90 13.74
CA MET A 506 -13.08 -3.13 14.67
C MET A 506 -13.42 -3.42 16.13
N VAL A 507 -12.38 -3.54 16.96
CA VAL A 507 -12.50 -3.67 18.42
C VAL A 507 -11.51 -2.73 19.09
N MET A 508 -12.00 -1.97 20.07
CA MET A 508 -11.20 -1.04 20.86
C MET A 508 -11.39 -1.31 22.34
N TYR A 509 -10.38 -1.87 22.99
CA TYR A 509 -10.41 -2.22 24.40
C TYR A 509 -9.50 -1.32 25.23
N SER A 510 -10.03 -0.90 26.38
CA SER A 510 -9.27 -0.21 27.41
C SER A 510 -8.37 -1.19 28.18
N GLY A 511 -7.34 -0.67 28.84
CA GLY A 511 -6.40 -1.42 29.68
C GLY A 511 -7.02 -2.00 30.97
N THR A 512 -8.33 -1.95 31.11
CA THR A 512 -9.11 -2.63 32.16
C THR A 512 -9.84 -3.87 31.64
N GLN A 513 -9.85 -4.07 30.33
CA GLN A 513 -10.52 -5.20 29.69
C GLN A 513 -9.52 -6.32 29.43
N THR A 514 -10.03 -7.54 29.32
CA THR A 514 -9.22 -8.72 29.01
C THR A 514 -9.20 -8.98 27.52
N PHE A 515 -8.01 -9.17 26.97
CA PHE A 515 -7.76 -9.53 25.57
C PHE A 515 -6.55 -10.45 25.47
N LEU A 516 -6.28 -10.98 24.27
CA LEU A 516 -5.12 -11.80 24.03
C LEU A 516 -3.86 -10.91 23.99
N SER A 517 -2.84 -11.31 24.73
CA SER A 517 -1.49 -10.77 24.59
C SER A 517 -0.86 -11.21 23.26
N PRO A 518 0.27 -10.61 22.84
CA PRO A 518 1.01 -11.05 21.66
C PRO A 518 1.35 -12.54 21.64
N ALA A 519 1.55 -13.14 22.82
CA ALA A 519 1.83 -14.57 22.99
C ALA A 519 0.58 -15.47 22.94
N GLY A 520 -0.61 -14.90 22.70
CA GLY A 520 -1.87 -15.64 22.59
C GLY A 520 -2.48 -16.06 23.94
N VAL A 521 -1.99 -15.54 25.07
CA VAL A 521 -2.58 -15.77 26.40
C VAL A 521 -3.37 -14.57 26.88
N ASN A 522 -4.48 -14.79 27.59
CA ASN A 522 -5.31 -13.72 28.12
C ASN A 522 -4.52 -12.82 29.08
N GLU A 523 -4.64 -11.51 28.89
CA GLU A 523 -4.14 -10.48 29.81
C GLU A 523 -5.20 -9.39 30.01
N THR A 524 -5.19 -8.73 31.17
CA THR A 524 -6.04 -7.57 31.44
C THR A 524 -5.22 -6.30 31.28
N GLY A 525 -5.39 -5.65 30.12
CA GLY A 525 -4.53 -4.55 29.70
C GLY A 525 -3.09 -5.01 29.40
N HIS A 526 -2.42 -4.27 28.51
CA HIS A 526 -1.08 -4.68 28.09
C HIS A 526 0.00 -4.20 29.08
N THR A 527 0.99 -5.07 29.32
CA THR A 527 2.11 -4.81 30.23
C THR A 527 3.44 -4.85 29.50
N GLY A 528 4.28 -3.84 29.74
CA GLY A 528 5.58 -3.72 29.09
C GLY A 528 5.56 -2.72 27.95
N ASN A 529 6.45 -2.92 26.98
CA ASN A 529 6.42 -2.16 25.74
C ASN A 529 5.13 -2.49 24.99
N GLY A 530 4.74 -1.64 24.06
CA GLY A 530 3.68 -1.98 23.12
C GLY A 530 4.11 -3.09 22.17
N TYR A 531 3.16 -3.48 21.32
CA TYR A 531 3.36 -4.49 20.30
C TYR A 531 2.44 -4.23 19.12
N ALA A 532 2.83 -4.64 17.91
CA ALA A 532 1.93 -4.67 16.77
C ALA A 532 2.04 -5.99 16.00
N ARG A 533 0.90 -6.48 15.52
CA ARG A 533 0.79 -7.64 14.65
C ARG A 533 -0.06 -7.30 13.45
N ILE A 534 0.38 -7.72 12.27
CA ILE A 534 -0.39 -7.65 11.04
C ILE A 534 -0.49 -9.07 10.49
N SER A 535 -1.70 -9.57 10.26
CA SER A 535 -1.93 -10.92 9.72
C SER A 535 -2.72 -10.86 8.43
N LEU A 536 -2.28 -11.57 7.39
CA LEU A 536 -3.06 -11.74 6.16
C LEU A 536 -4.17 -12.76 6.40
N ILE A 537 -5.43 -12.34 6.28
CA ILE A 537 -6.61 -13.20 6.49
C ILE A 537 -7.02 -13.87 5.19
N ASP A 538 -7.11 -13.09 4.11
CA ASP A 538 -7.57 -13.56 2.80
C ASP A 538 -6.76 -12.89 1.67
N PRO A 539 -5.86 -13.64 0.99
CA PRO A 539 -5.11 -13.14 -0.17
C PRO A 539 -5.95 -13.10 -1.47
N ASN A 540 -7.18 -13.62 -1.46
CA ASN A 540 -8.04 -13.72 -2.64
C ASN A 540 -9.20 -12.74 -2.65
N GLN A 541 -9.45 -12.03 -1.54
CA GLN A 541 -10.46 -10.99 -1.51
C GLN A 541 -10.01 -9.82 -2.41
N SER A 542 -10.86 -9.38 -3.33
CA SER A 542 -10.63 -8.20 -4.16
C SER A 542 -11.60 -7.12 -3.70
N ASN A 543 -11.10 -6.09 -3.01
CA ASN A 543 -11.90 -4.90 -2.74
C ASN A 543 -11.57 -3.87 -3.83
N THR A 544 -12.49 -3.68 -4.78
CA THR A 544 -12.25 -2.85 -5.96
C THR A 544 -13.42 -1.95 -6.26
N LEU A 545 -13.13 -0.77 -6.79
CA LEU A 545 -14.08 -0.02 -7.59
C LEU A 545 -14.26 -0.76 -8.92
N SER A 546 -15.26 -1.64 -8.99
CA SER A 546 -15.45 -2.49 -10.16
C SER A 546 -15.98 -1.74 -11.37
N LYS A 547 -15.61 -2.17 -12.58
CA LYS A 547 -16.15 -1.66 -13.86
C LYS A 547 -16.09 -0.13 -14.01
N VAL A 548 -14.97 0.48 -13.65
CA VAL A 548 -14.76 1.93 -13.83
C VAL A 548 -14.17 2.19 -15.21
N ARG A 549 -14.86 3.00 -16.01
CA ARG A 549 -14.33 3.62 -17.23
C ARG A 549 -14.23 5.13 -17.07
N TYR A 550 -15.25 5.75 -16.50
CA TYR A 550 -15.34 7.19 -16.31
C TYR A 550 -15.01 7.55 -14.87
N ILE A 551 -14.11 8.52 -14.68
CA ILE A 551 -13.84 9.14 -13.38
C ILE A 551 -14.16 10.62 -13.51
N TYR A 552 -15.10 11.09 -12.71
CA TYR A 552 -15.64 12.44 -12.74
C TYR A 552 -15.35 13.12 -11.40
N ASN A 553 -14.81 14.33 -11.42
CA ASN A 553 -14.72 15.17 -10.23
C ASN A 553 -15.31 16.55 -10.49
N GLU A 554 -16.21 16.99 -9.60
CA GLU A 554 -16.78 18.33 -9.59
C GLU A 554 -16.39 19.08 -8.32
N MET A 555 -16.21 20.40 -8.47
CA MET A 555 -15.89 21.33 -7.38
C MET A 555 -16.49 22.71 -7.70
N ASN A 556 -16.77 23.50 -6.66
CA ASN A 556 -17.44 24.80 -6.76
C ASN A 556 -16.59 25.95 -6.18
N GLY A 557 -15.37 26.12 -6.70
CA GLY A 557 -14.43 27.11 -6.18
C GLY A 557 -13.74 26.66 -4.88
N SER A 558 -13.07 27.59 -4.21
CA SER A 558 -12.25 27.31 -3.04
C SER A 558 -12.28 28.40 -1.98
N THR A 559 -11.67 28.13 -0.83
CA THR A 559 -11.44 29.13 0.22
C THR A 559 -10.54 30.29 -0.21
N SER A 560 -9.75 30.14 -1.27
CA SER A 560 -8.83 31.17 -1.77
C SER A 560 -9.41 32.02 -2.91
N ASN A 561 -10.27 31.45 -3.75
CA ASN A 561 -10.88 32.13 -4.89
C ASN A 561 -12.10 31.34 -5.43
N GLN A 562 -12.81 31.93 -6.40
CA GLN A 562 -14.06 31.36 -6.94
C GLN A 562 -13.84 30.24 -7.99
N SER A 563 -12.60 29.78 -8.22
CA SER A 563 -12.26 28.84 -9.29
C SER A 563 -11.76 27.49 -8.75
N SER A 564 -12.03 26.43 -9.50
CA SER A 564 -11.60 25.04 -9.25
C SER A 564 -10.26 24.75 -9.93
N HIS A 565 -9.36 23.96 -9.34
CA HIS A 565 -8.06 23.68 -9.99
C HIS A 565 -7.63 22.22 -9.79
N TRP A 566 -7.44 21.48 -10.88
CA TRP A 566 -7.03 20.07 -10.85
C TRP A 566 -5.57 19.93 -11.26
N VAL A 567 -4.76 19.30 -10.43
CA VAL A 567 -3.33 19.07 -10.71
C VAL A 567 -3.13 17.72 -11.37
N GLU A 568 -3.61 16.64 -10.74
CA GLU A 568 -3.35 15.27 -11.23
C GLU A 568 -4.45 14.33 -10.75
N LEU A 569 -4.79 13.32 -11.55
CA LEU A 569 -5.66 12.20 -11.23
C LEU A 569 -4.95 10.92 -11.64
N GLN A 570 -4.73 10.05 -10.66
CA GLN A 570 -4.14 8.74 -10.85
C GLN A 570 -5.15 7.65 -10.48
N ALA A 571 -5.45 6.76 -11.42
CA ALA A 571 -6.28 5.59 -11.22
C ALA A 571 -5.40 4.34 -11.25
N TYR A 572 -5.35 3.60 -10.16
CA TYR A 572 -4.56 2.37 -10.05
C TYR A 572 -5.47 1.16 -10.20
N ASP A 573 -5.11 0.23 -11.08
CA ASP A 573 -5.77 -1.07 -11.16
C ASP A 573 -5.40 -1.98 -9.98
N ILE A 574 -5.99 -3.17 -9.92
CA ILE A 574 -5.70 -4.19 -8.89
C ILE A 574 -4.24 -4.68 -8.87
N ASN A 575 -3.50 -4.46 -9.95
CA ASN A 575 -2.11 -4.85 -10.09
C ASN A 575 -1.14 -3.69 -9.76
N GLY A 576 -1.68 -2.55 -9.31
CA GLY A 576 -0.90 -1.36 -8.95
C GLY A 576 -0.41 -0.55 -10.16
N ASN A 577 -0.92 -0.80 -11.37
CA ASN A 577 -0.59 0.00 -12.54
C ASN A 577 -1.44 1.27 -12.57
N ASN A 578 -0.82 2.42 -12.82
CA ASN A 578 -1.56 3.66 -13.07
C ASN A 578 -2.17 3.63 -14.49
N VAL A 579 -3.43 3.19 -14.60
CA VAL A 579 -4.16 3.06 -15.87
C VAL A 579 -4.65 4.39 -16.44
N SER A 580 -4.58 5.47 -15.66
CA SER A 580 -4.88 6.83 -16.15
C SER A 580 -3.67 7.53 -16.80
N GLN A 581 -2.45 7.04 -16.58
CA GLN A 581 -1.23 7.70 -17.05
C GLN A 581 -1.25 7.94 -18.56
N GLY A 582 -1.13 9.22 -18.96
CA GLY A 582 -1.09 9.63 -20.37
C GLY A 582 -2.42 9.54 -21.12
N VAL A 583 -3.53 9.24 -20.45
CA VAL A 583 -4.86 9.24 -21.07
C VAL A 583 -5.27 10.66 -21.42
N THR A 584 -5.60 10.91 -22.69
CA THR A 584 -5.93 12.25 -23.22
C THR A 584 -7.42 12.48 -23.46
N THR A 585 -8.26 11.47 -23.25
CA THR A 585 -9.72 11.53 -23.40
C THR A 585 -10.35 12.16 -22.16
N ILE A 586 -10.22 13.49 -22.06
CA ILE A 586 -10.65 14.29 -20.91
C ILE A 586 -11.69 15.32 -21.37
N THR A 587 -12.77 15.44 -20.60
CA THR A 587 -13.82 16.45 -20.82
C THR A 587 -13.89 17.37 -19.62
N ASN A 588 -14.11 18.67 -19.85
CA ASN A 588 -14.37 19.66 -18.82
C ASN A 588 -15.49 20.62 -19.28
N ASN A 589 -15.97 21.46 -18.37
CA ASN A 589 -16.94 22.52 -18.70
C ASN A 589 -16.34 23.93 -18.76
N TYR A 590 -15.02 24.07 -18.59
CA TYR A 590 -14.36 25.36 -18.70
C TYR A 590 -14.13 25.72 -20.18
N LEU A 591 -14.62 26.89 -20.59
CA LEU A 591 -14.58 27.35 -21.98
C LEU A 591 -13.25 28.03 -22.38
N GLY A 592 -12.33 28.22 -21.43
CA GLY A 592 -11.00 28.77 -21.70
C GLY A 592 -10.04 27.73 -22.27
N ALA A 593 -9.00 28.18 -22.98
CA ALA A 593 -7.96 27.29 -23.47
C ALA A 593 -7.10 26.76 -22.31
N VAL A 594 -7.19 25.46 -22.06
CA VAL A 594 -6.42 24.75 -21.02
C VAL A 594 -5.78 23.50 -21.61
N ASP A 595 -4.62 23.13 -21.10
CA ASP A 595 -3.98 21.86 -21.43
C ASP A 595 -4.52 20.77 -20.50
N LEU A 596 -5.49 20.00 -21.00
CA LEU A 596 -6.12 18.92 -20.24
C LEU A 596 -5.17 17.74 -19.97
N THR A 597 -4.07 17.61 -20.73
CA THR A 597 -3.13 16.49 -20.54
C THR A 597 -2.42 16.56 -19.19
N ARG A 598 -2.47 17.72 -18.51
CA ARG A 598 -1.97 17.89 -17.13
C ARG A 598 -2.63 16.95 -16.14
N LEU A 599 -3.89 16.57 -16.34
CA LEU A 599 -4.60 15.73 -15.39
C LEU A 599 -3.94 14.35 -15.19
N THR A 600 -3.19 13.86 -16.17
CA THR A 600 -2.72 12.46 -16.20
C THR A 600 -1.25 12.34 -16.61
N ASN A 601 -0.48 13.44 -16.54
CA ASN A 601 0.91 13.46 -17.00
C ASN A 601 1.91 12.96 -15.94
N GLY A 602 1.45 12.66 -14.73
CA GLY A 602 2.26 12.20 -13.61
C GLY A 602 2.95 13.33 -12.84
N ASN A 603 2.64 14.60 -13.13
CA ASN A 603 3.28 15.76 -12.51
C ASN A 603 2.40 16.35 -11.40
N VAL A 604 2.70 15.94 -10.18
CA VAL A 604 1.99 16.40 -8.97
C VAL A 604 2.45 17.77 -8.44
N ALA A 605 3.16 18.57 -9.23
CA ALA A 605 3.59 19.91 -8.80
C ALA A 605 2.40 20.88 -8.75
N THR A 606 2.25 21.64 -7.65
CA THR A 606 1.07 22.51 -7.44
C THR A 606 0.84 23.56 -8.54
N ALA A 607 1.85 23.91 -9.34
CA ALA A 607 1.73 24.90 -10.41
C ALA A 607 1.19 24.30 -11.73
N GLU A 608 1.14 22.97 -11.85
CA GLU A 608 0.75 22.25 -13.05
C GLU A 608 -0.73 21.86 -12.97
N TYR A 609 -1.62 22.86 -13.01
CA TYR A 609 -3.06 22.62 -12.88
C TYR A 609 -3.86 22.95 -14.14
N ILE A 610 -5.02 22.33 -14.24
CA ILE A 610 -6.14 22.69 -15.11
C ILE A 610 -7.00 23.68 -14.36
N GLU A 611 -7.27 24.83 -14.98
CA GLU A 611 -8.12 25.87 -14.42
C GLU A 611 -9.60 25.58 -14.68
N GLY A 612 -10.40 25.74 -13.64
CA GLY A 612 -11.86 25.73 -13.67
C GLY A 612 -12.42 27.15 -13.75
N GLY A 613 -13.66 27.26 -14.19
CA GLY A 613 -14.37 28.54 -14.24
C GLY A 613 -14.85 28.99 -12.86
N ILE A 614 -15.59 30.10 -12.86
CA ILE A 614 -16.34 30.52 -11.68
C ILE A 614 -17.57 29.62 -11.54
N GLY A 615 -17.80 29.11 -10.33
CA GLY A 615 -18.92 28.22 -10.00
C GLY A 615 -18.58 26.74 -10.24
N VAL A 616 -19.61 25.90 -10.28
CA VAL A 616 -19.47 24.44 -10.44
C VAL A 616 -18.72 24.12 -11.73
N SER A 617 -17.54 23.55 -11.55
CA SER A 617 -16.65 23.14 -12.62
C SER A 617 -16.31 21.66 -12.46
N PHE A 618 -16.12 20.95 -13.57
CA PHE A 618 -15.78 19.54 -13.53
C PHE A 618 -14.67 19.16 -14.52
N VAL A 619 -13.99 18.06 -14.20
CA VAL A 619 -13.20 17.27 -15.14
C VAL A 619 -13.71 15.83 -15.14
N MET A 620 -13.70 15.20 -16.31
CA MET A 620 -14.08 13.80 -16.49
C MET A 620 -13.03 13.12 -17.36
N LEU A 621 -12.45 12.05 -16.83
CA LEU A 621 -11.52 11.17 -17.52
C LEU A 621 -12.29 9.95 -18.05
N ASP A 622 -12.15 9.65 -19.35
CA ASP A 622 -12.54 8.38 -19.95
C ASP A 622 -11.29 7.50 -20.12
N LEU A 623 -11.19 6.40 -19.38
CA LEU A 623 -10.07 5.45 -19.42
C LEU A 623 -10.03 4.61 -20.73
N GLY A 624 -11.01 4.75 -21.61
CA GLY A 624 -11.11 4.07 -22.90
C GLY A 624 -11.69 2.64 -22.82
N LYS A 625 -11.64 2.02 -21.64
CA LYS A 625 -12.29 0.73 -21.31
C LYS A 625 -12.60 0.67 -19.82
N GLU A 626 -13.33 -0.36 -19.40
CA GLU A 626 -13.59 -0.63 -17.98
C GLU A 626 -12.37 -1.27 -17.29
N TYR A 627 -12.14 -0.86 -16.05
CA TYR A 627 -11.12 -1.38 -15.14
C TYR A 627 -11.74 -1.63 -13.77
N ASP A 628 -11.23 -2.64 -13.07
CA ASP A 628 -11.40 -2.74 -11.63
C ASP A 628 -10.26 -1.98 -10.95
N LEU A 629 -10.60 -0.89 -10.26
CA LEU A 629 -9.60 0.00 -9.64
C LEU A 629 -9.41 -0.32 -8.16
N SER A 630 -8.16 -0.37 -7.73
CA SER A 630 -7.77 -0.49 -6.33
C SER A 630 -7.78 0.85 -5.60
N THR A 631 -7.46 1.94 -6.31
CA THR A 631 -7.33 3.28 -5.71
C THR A 631 -7.50 4.36 -6.78
N ILE A 632 -8.15 5.45 -6.40
CA ILE A 632 -8.07 6.73 -7.13
C ILE A 632 -7.33 7.73 -6.25
N ARG A 633 -6.36 8.43 -6.82
CA ARG A 633 -5.63 9.50 -6.15
C ARG A 633 -5.77 10.80 -6.91
N LEU A 634 -6.19 11.85 -6.22
CA LEU A 634 -6.57 13.12 -6.83
C LEU A 634 -5.81 14.25 -6.16
N TRP A 635 -5.16 15.09 -6.95
CA TRP A 635 -4.51 16.31 -6.49
C TRP A 635 -5.22 17.52 -7.07
N HIS A 636 -5.46 18.49 -6.20
CA HIS A 636 -5.80 19.84 -6.59
C HIS A 636 -4.64 20.78 -6.30
N TYR A 637 -4.81 22.07 -6.61
CA TYR A 637 -3.83 23.07 -6.20
C TYR A 637 -3.70 23.07 -4.67
N TYR A 638 -2.50 22.82 -4.16
CA TYR A 638 -2.23 22.70 -2.73
C TYR A 638 -1.27 23.75 -2.17
N GLY A 639 -0.68 24.61 -3.03
CA GLY A 639 0.41 25.51 -2.66
C GLY A 639 0.09 26.51 -1.55
N ASP A 640 -1.19 26.80 -1.31
CA ASP A 640 -1.68 27.68 -0.23
C ASP A 640 -2.58 26.96 0.78
N GLY A 641 -2.71 25.63 0.69
CA GLY A 641 -3.53 24.83 1.60
C GLY A 641 -5.03 25.11 1.54
N ARG A 642 -5.53 25.64 0.42
CA ARG A 642 -6.96 25.91 0.21
C ARG A 642 -7.82 24.66 0.36
N THR A 643 -9.10 24.84 0.68
CA THR A 643 -10.14 23.79 0.62
C THR A 643 -11.04 24.08 -0.58
N TYR A 644 -11.35 23.05 -1.37
CA TYR A 644 -12.34 23.15 -2.45
C TYR A 644 -13.74 22.80 -1.95
N TYR A 645 -14.73 23.58 -2.39
CA TYR A 645 -16.13 23.38 -2.02
C TYR A 645 -16.81 22.37 -2.93
N ASP A 646 -17.82 21.66 -2.41
CA ASP A 646 -18.62 20.67 -3.15
C ASP A 646 -17.73 19.65 -3.90
N ASN A 647 -16.65 19.20 -3.27
CA ASN A 647 -15.68 18.31 -3.89
C ASN A 647 -16.20 16.86 -3.92
N ILE A 648 -16.77 16.49 -5.05
CA ILE A 648 -17.45 15.21 -5.26
C ILE A 648 -16.74 14.42 -6.36
N VAL A 649 -16.37 13.17 -6.06
CA VAL A 649 -15.82 12.23 -7.06
C VAL A 649 -16.85 11.14 -7.32
N LYS A 650 -17.07 10.86 -8.61
CA LYS A 650 -17.98 9.83 -9.10
C LYS A 650 -17.28 8.94 -10.11
N VAL A 651 -17.72 7.70 -10.19
CA VAL A 651 -17.22 6.75 -11.20
C VAL A 651 -18.37 6.04 -11.91
N ALA A 652 -18.16 5.58 -13.14
CA ALA A 652 -19.14 4.82 -13.92
C ALA A 652 -18.47 3.86 -14.92
N GLY A 653 -19.15 2.77 -15.26
CA GLY A 653 -18.84 1.89 -16.39
C GLY A 653 -19.48 2.36 -17.71
N ASN A 654 -19.44 1.50 -18.74
CA ASN A 654 -20.00 1.80 -20.07
C ASN A 654 -21.50 2.03 -20.06
N ASP A 655 -22.23 1.22 -19.28
CA ASP A 655 -23.70 1.20 -19.22
C ASP A 655 -24.23 1.42 -17.79
N GLU A 656 -23.41 2.03 -16.92
CA GLU A 656 -23.75 2.27 -15.51
C GLU A 656 -24.01 3.75 -15.22
N LEU A 657 -24.87 4.00 -14.22
CA LEU A 657 -25.01 5.33 -13.64
C LEU A 657 -23.76 5.67 -12.81
N PHE A 658 -23.43 6.96 -12.76
CA PHE A 658 -22.39 7.47 -11.87
C PHE A 658 -22.71 7.14 -10.41
N ARG A 659 -21.77 6.49 -9.72
CA ARG A 659 -21.78 6.26 -8.28
C ARG A 659 -20.79 7.20 -7.60
N VAL A 660 -21.19 7.79 -6.47
CA VAL A 660 -20.34 8.68 -5.67
C VAL A 660 -19.33 7.83 -4.90
N VAL A 661 -18.06 8.21 -4.97
CA VAL A 661 -16.95 7.54 -4.27
C VAL A 661 -16.20 8.49 -3.33
N LEU A 662 -16.49 9.79 -3.41
CA LEU A 662 -16.05 10.82 -2.47
C LEU A 662 -17.08 11.95 -2.48
N ASP A 663 -17.42 12.45 -1.30
CA ASP A 663 -18.21 13.66 -1.09
C ASP A 663 -17.71 14.34 0.18
N GLU A 664 -16.57 15.03 0.07
CA GLU A 664 -15.87 15.59 1.22
C GLU A 664 -15.10 16.87 0.89
N GLU A 665 -15.21 17.87 1.77
CA GLU A 665 -14.37 19.07 1.73
C GLU A 665 -13.17 18.92 2.67
N TYR A 666 -11.96 19.08 2.13
CA TYR A 666 -10.71 18.97 2.87
C TYR A 666 -9.67 20.00 2.40
N PRO A 667 -8.79 20.48 3.30
CA PRO A 667 -7.65 21.29 2.90
C PRO A 667 -6.70 20.51 1.99
N GLU A 668 -6.19 21.14 0.94
CA GLU A 668 -5.32 20.49 -0.04
C GLU A 668 -3.88 20.37 0.46
N THR A 669 -3.21 19.27 0.09
CA THR A 669 -1.79 19.06 0.39
C THR A 669 -1.04 18.43 -0.77
N SER A 670 0.30 18.48 -0.70
CA SER A 670 1.18 17.82 -1.66
C SER A 670 0.99 16.30 -1.78
N HIS A 671 0.31 15.66 -0.81
CA HIS A 671 0.03 14.23 -0.85
C HIS A 671 -1.22 13.86 -1.66
N GLY A 672 -2.05 14.84 -2.04
CA GLY A 672 -3.33 14.59 -2.69
C GLY A 672 -4.30 13.83 -1.80
N LYS A 673 -5.49 13.56 -2.33
CA LYS A 673 -6.53 12.75 -1.71
C LYS A 673 -6.50 11.35 -2.27
N ILE A 674 -6.56 10.36 -1.38
CA ILE A 674 -6.66 8.94 -1.73
C ILE A 674 -8.10 8.50 -1.49
N ILE A 675 -8.67 7.81 -2.48
CA ILE A 675 -10.03 7.25 -2.47
C ILE A 675 -9.88 5.74 -2.66
N ARG A 676 -10.35 4.99 -1.67
CA ARG A 676 -10.31 3.51 -1.65
C ARG A 676 -11.71 2.90 -1.58
N PRO A 677 -11.94 1.68 -2.07
CA PRO A 677 -13.25 1.05 -2.03
C PRO A 677 -13.86 0.97 -0.62
N GLU A 678 -13.05 0.67 0.41
CA GLU A 678 -13.44 0.64 1.83
C GLU A 678 -13.82 2.02 2.42
N SER A 679 -13.59 3.12 1.70
CA SER A 679 -13.99 4.46 2.17
C SER A 679 -15.44 4.84 1.82
N ILE A 680 -16.13 4.02 1.01
CA ILE A 680 -17.44 4.29 0.40
C ILE A 680 -18.54 3.72 1.30
N ASP A 681 -19.47 4.57 1.74
CA ASP A 681 -20.66 4.16 2.52
C ASP A 681 -21.79 3.60 1.64
#